data_AF-A0A2V2N8H6-F1
#
_entry.id   AF-A0A2V2N8H6-F1
#
_cell.length_a   1.000
_cell.length_b   1.000
_cell.length_c   1.000
_cell.angle_alpha   90.00
_cell.angle_beta   90.00
_cell.angle_gamma   90.00
#
_symmetry.space_group_name_H-M   'P 1'
#
loop_
_entity.id
_entity.type
_entity.pdbx_description
1 polymer ?
#
loop_
_entity_poly.entity_id
_entity_poly.type
_entity_poly.pdbx_seq_one_letter_code
_entity_poly.pdbx_strand_id
1 'polypeptide(L)'
;MIQKFLDFRLREQKTPFRTLGSLPNIQTSGIRAQILFTLLVLALLAGQSGAEAPADGPASCMVLVTSTEGGSVNPFGATTVPSGSDITFIITPQPGFEIDHVMVDQIDKGSIPTFTISPVTHDIAVHVIFGPVSRSTVHSPEPTGTPCVIQTTPQPTPYRGAVKPEPIQQPSQQQESSSQVITVGRTGADFTRIQDAIDSASPGKTVRIDPGTYEEQVIITKPLTLTGKEGEERPLISAGENGSALLITVSQVSLNRLQITDARKDENDLITAVSATGIRNLTLEQCEISRSQNGLIVSGSENVTITACNITNISRNGISLITSNDIRISQTRVSECKTDLIGENLTGLFMQRTQINDAEERGVFFDGIADSEIRGNIISGNSKALPDTSPRPGDALRLDNTRNVTVAENQIVSNLGVGFRLDKPAKITVTNNTLRNNAVGFSCTGEITETNTIDQSNIIDSLPILYFQGVSGKTIEDLSPATLYLVNCSDITVRNIAMESRNGYGIVAEGGRDLTIQNISVGRNLNQNILITGVIGGTIAETTVHNSSRYGLGVSDSSSIRIVGSEFRDNAIGVAIRGISSGVNLSGNSFSGDLIGFQIQDGFSSSGFGDLSGNRINRCKTGIVSSGGGAGMIRQNQIKEVSDGLNLSGSQDLNVKENQIEAYNTGLSLAQGTIHPSTITKSRASFGNKVVRNSITAEKPLQIKDSSEWIYGNTFVLNDFNSRNATTGLTGLSSQDSGSDSDDSWGGFTPANVDFVDSGKSKQVEQVETSNTWDTGERVRYIYGNSTFSGLLGNHWTNYKGNEIAASGVGDTPYTINTDNVDKYPLTGLQNQYQTEGGGYPLDLKSGWNLISTPSDLASGHNTALIFSDVNSGGHSMYSFANGSWTVVKANDIIQPLHGFWIYATDATTVPLIFDPGTVPTPVHLMKGWNAIGFPGIQASTAGDALRSLDKSWSYVMGYNATSQKYDPPIFRDGGETAIMYPSRGYWIHLEEEADLQPVTG
;
A
#
# COMPACT_ATOMS: atom_id res chain seq x y z
N MET A 1 19.86 -18.46 20.93
CA MET A 1 18.98 -18.23 19.75
C MET A 1 18.57 -16.76 19.62
N ILE A 2 18.50 -15.96 20.70
CA ILE A 2 18.32 -14.49 20.62
C ILE A 2 19.63 -13.72 20.34
N GLN A 3 20.80 -14.25 20.71
CA GLN A 3 22.09 -13.60 20.43
C GLN A 3 22.51 -13.62 18.95
N LYS A 4 21.92 -14.47 18.09
CA LYS A 4 22.18 -14.48 16.63
C LYS A 4 21.30 -13.50 15.84
N PHE A 5 20.31 -12.88 16.48
CA PHE A 5 19.44 -11.88 15.85
C PHE A 5 19.98 -10.45 15.99
N LEU A 6 20.88 -10.18 16.96
CA LEU A 6 21.52 -8.87 17.13
C LEU A 6 22.74 -8.66 16.21
N ASP A 7 23.45 -9.71 15.79
CA ASP A 7 24.64 -9.57 14.94
C ASP A 7 24.33 -9.32 13.44
N PHE A 8 23.06 -9.46 13.02
CA PHE A 8 22.65 -9.26 11.62
C PHE A 8 22.38 -7.78 11.27
N ARG A 9 22.07 -6.92 12.25
CA ARG A 9 21.77 -5.49 12.04
C ARG A 9 23.00 -4.56 12.01
N LEU A 10 24.21 -5.08 12.20
CA LEU A 10 25.46 -4.29 12.20
C LEU A 10 26.38 -4.55 11.00
N ARG A 11 25.95 -5.32 9.97
CA ARG A 11 26.80 -5.66 8.80
C ARG A 11 26.38 -5.09 7.43
N GLU A 12 25.33 -4.27 7.34
CA GLU A 12 24.91 -3.64 6.06
C GLU A 12 25.12 -2.11 5.99
N GLN A 13 26.22 -1.58 6.52
CA GLN A 13 26.68 -0.21 6.21
C GLN A 13 28.11 -0.16 5.67
N LYS A 14 28.44 -1.04 4.71
CA LYS A 14 29.67 -0.90 3.92
C LYS A 14 29.44 -1.21 2.44
N THR A 15 29.27 -0.16 1.66
CA THR A 15 29.63 -0.10 0.22
C THR A 15 30.22 1.29 -0.08
N PRO A 16 31.06 1.41 -1.13
CA PRO A 16 32.38 2.04 -0.99
C PRO A 16 32.49 3.46 -1.57
N PHE A 17 33.29 4.28 -0.90
CA PHE A 17 33.85 5.52 -1.46
C PHE A 17 35.03 5.21 -2.40
N ARG A 18 34.95 5.68 -3.65
CA ARG A 18 36.04 6.17 -4.56
C ARG A 18 35.41 6.40 -5.95
N THR A 19 35.38 7.59 -6.54
CA THR A 19 36.44 8.60 -6.70
C THR A 19 35.82 10.01 -6.81
N LEU A 20 36.28 10.93 -5.95
CA LEU A 20 36.03 12.37 -6.04
C LEU A 20 37.30 13.01 -6.62
N GLY A 21 37.22 13.47 -7.86
CA GLY A 21 38.16 14.41 -8.45
C GLY A 21 37.56 15.80 -8.46
N SER A 22 38.09 16.67 -7.59
CA SER A 22 38.11 18.14 -7.64
C SER A 22 36.83 18.92 -7.99
N LEU A 23 36.21 19.56 -6.98
CA LEU A 23 35.54 20.86 -7.10
C LEU A 23 35.78 21.71 -5.82
N PRO A 24 35.77 23.06 -5.91
CA PRO A 24 36.48 23.97 -5.01
C PRO A 24 35.62 24.52 -3.85
N ASN A 25 36.34 25.09 -2.88
CA ASN A 25 35.87 25.77 -1.67
C ASN A 25 34.71 26.75 -1.90
N ILE A 26 33.62 26.58 -1.13
CA ILE A 26 32.67 27.64 -0.79
C ILE A 26 32.55 27.66 0.75
N GLN A 27 32.93 28.79 1.34
CA GLN A 27 32.71 29.09 2.76
C GLN A 27 31.21 29.27 3.01
N THR A 28 30.65 28.50 3.96
CA THR A 28 29.31 28.75 4.51
C THR A 28 29.42 29.63 5.76
N SER A 29 28.66 30.72 5.78
CA SER A 29 28.59 31.70 6.86
C SER A 29 27.64 31.24 7.99
N GLY A 30 27.99 31.66 9.21
CA GLY A 30 27.37 31.25 10.46
C GLY A 30 25.91 31.66 10.62
N ILE A 31 25.10 30.70 11.07
CA ILE A 31 23.81 30.76 11.79
C ILE A 31 23.21 29.34 11.77
N ARG A 32 23.40 28.57 10.68
CA ARG A 32 23.02 27.14 10.61
C ARG A 32 23.89 26.23 11.47
N ALA A 33 25.16 26.58 11.72
CA ALA A 33 26.03 25.80 12.60
C ALA A 33 25.64 25.92 14.09
N GLN A 34 24.98 26.99 14.51
CA GLN A 34 24.60 27.19 15.91
C GLN A 34 23.31 26.41 16.26
N ILE A 35 22.27 26.49 15.41
CA ILE A 35 20.97 25.86 15.66
C ILE A 35 21.03 24.34 15.50
N LEU A 36 21.79 23.82 14.51
CA LEU A 36 22.02 22.38 14.39
C LEU A 36 22.86 21.84 15.54
N PHE A 37 23.83 22.60 16.07
CA PHE A 37 24.64 22.16 17.21
C PHE A 37 23.82 22.14 18.51
N THR A 38 22.89 23.08 18.72
CA THR A 38 22.01 23.10 19.90
C THR A 38 20.94 22.00 19.85
N LEU A 39 20.35 21.70 18.69
CA LEU A 39 19.41 20.58 18.52
C LEU A 39 20.08 19.21 18.59
N LEU A 40 21.32 19.09 18.09
CA LEU A 40 22.10 17.86 18.20
C LEU A 40 22.51 17.59 19.65
N VAL A 41 22.82 18.63 20.44
CA VAL A 41 23.12 18.51 21.89
C VAL A 41 21.87 18.12 22.70
N LEU A 42 20.67 18.62 22.33
CA LEU A 42 19.38 18.20 22.91
C LEU A 42 19.03 16.74 22.58
N ALA A 43 19.30 16.28 21.35
CA ALA A 43 19.09 14.89 20.96
C ALA A 43 20.13 13.92 21.58
N LEU A 44 21.36 14.38 21.83
CA LEU A 44 22.40 13.61 22.51
C LEU A 44 22.16 13.47 24.02
N LEU A 45 21.46 14.42 24.65
CA LEU A 45 21.07 14.32 26.07
C LEU A 45 19.79 13.49 26.28
N ALA A 46 18.87 13.46 25.32
CA ALA A 46 17.68 12.60 25.36
C ALA A 46 17.96 11.12 25.00
N GLY A 47 19.14 10.81 24.46
CA GLY A 47 19.50 9.49 23.92
C GLY A 47 20.22 8.54 24.89
N GLN A 48 20.40 8.88 26.17
CA GLN A 48 20.95 7.96 27.17
C GLN A 48 19.92 7.63 28.27
N SER A 49 18.86 6.90 27.91
CA SER A 49 18.07 6.13 28.86
C SER A 49 18.16 4.65 28.49
N GLY A 50 19.31 4.07 28.79
CA GLY A 50 19.64 2.67 28.55
C GLY A 50 20.65 2.15 29.56
N ALA A 51 20.45 2.48 30.84
CA ALA A 51 21.17 1.88 31.96
C ALA A 51 20.21 1.81 33.16
N GLU A 52 20.18 0.66 33.83
CA GLU A 52 19.40 0.43 35.05
C GLU A 52 19.67 1.52 36.11
N ALA A 53 18.61 2.04 36.71
CA ALA A 53 18.67 3.11 37.70
C ALA A 53 19.30 2.64 39.03
N PRO A 54 20.26 3.39 39.62
CA PRO A 54 20.60 3.23 41.03
C PRO A 54 19.52 3.87 41.93
N ALA A 55 19.32 3.31 43.11
CA ALA A 55 18.21 3.63 44.03
C ALA A 55 18.34 4.97 44.80
N ASP A 56 19.16 5.91 44.32
CA ASP A 56 19.20 7.30 44.79
C ASP A 56 19.28 8.21 43.57
N GLY A 57 18.36 9.18 43.48
CA GLY A 57 18.23 10.09 42.33
C GLY A 57 19.48 10.95 42.05
N PRO A 58 19.52 11.67 40.91
CA PRO A 58 20.68 12.47 40.54
C PRO A 58 21.01 13.51 41.63
N ALA A 59 22.30 13.75 41.92
CA ALA A 59 22.73 14.69 42.97
C ALA A 59 22.44 16.17 42.61
N SER A 60 22.23 16.46 41.33
CA SER A 60 21.90 17.78 40.79
C SER A 60 21.07 17.64 39.51
N CYS A 61 20.17 18.58 39.26
CA CYS A 61 19.29 18.62 38.09
C CYS A 61 19.54 19.89 37.26
N MET A 62 19.43 19.78 35.94
CA MET A 62 19.54 20.89 35.00
C MET A 62 18.16 21.52 34.74
N VAL A 63 18.07 22.85 34.84
CA VAL A 63 16.89 23.61 34.45
C VAL A 63 17.23 24.51 33.27
N LEU A 64 16.60 24.28 32.12
CA LEU A 64 16.79 25.06 30.90
C LEU A 64 15.61 25.98 30.65
N VAL A 65 15.84 27.30 30.68
CA VAL A 65 14.81 28.31 30.44
C VAL A 65 14.99 28.99 29.08
N THR A 66 13.92 29.07 28.32
CA THR A 66 13.83 29.75 27.02
C THR A 66 12.55 30.60 26.92
N SER A 67 12.49 31.56 25.99
CA SER A 67 11.28 32.37 25.79
C SER A 67 11.18 32.94 24.37
N THR A 68 9.98 33.35 23.95
CA THR A 68 9.77 34.18 22.76
C THR A 68 10.18 35.64 23.00
N GLU A 69 10.27 36.45 21.94
CA GLU A 69 10.45 37.91 22.08
C GLU A 69 9.19 38.55 22.70
N GLY A 70 9.36 39.60 23.51
CA GLY A 70 8.24 40.31 24.17
C GLY A 70 8.32 40.41 25.70
N GLY A 71 9.35 39.86 26.34
CA GLY A 71 9.57 39.96 27.79
C GLY A 71 10.89 39.33 28.25
N SER A 72 11.10 39.22 29.56
CA SER A 72 12.28 38.57 30.15
C SER A 72 11.89 37.59 31.26
N VAL A 73 12.73 36.57 31.47
CA VAL A 73 12.58 35.56 32.54
C VAL A 73 13.86 35.55 33.38
N ASN A 74 13.76 35.43 34.70
CA ASN A 74 14.92 35.36 35.59
C ASN A 74 14.75 34.23 36.63
N PRO A 75 15.68 33.26 36.71
CA PRO A 75 16.88 33.08 35.87
C PRO A 75 16.55 32.60 34.43
N PHE A 76 17.38 32.98 33.45
CA PHE A 76 17.27 32.56 32.03
C PHE A 76 18.44 31.67 31.61
N GLY A 77 18.23 30.75 30.66
CA GLY A 77 19.25 29.83 30.18
C GLY A 77 19.37 28.56 31.03
N ALA A 78 20.44 27.79 30.82
CA ALA A 78 20.70 26.54 31.53
C ALA A 78 21.34 26.79 32.90
N THR A 79 20.70 26.32 33.97
CA THR A 79 21.19 26.40 35.34
C THR A 79 21.15 25.02 36.01
N THR A 80 22.24 24.60 36.65
CA THR A 80 22.27 23.35 37.43
C THR A 80 21.96 23.65 38.89
N VAL A 81 20.98 22.95 39.47
CA VAL A 81 20.54 23.09 40.87
C VAL A 81 20.68 21.76 41.61
N PRO A 82 20.98 21.73 42.92
CA PRO A 82 20.97 20.48 43.70
C PRO A 82 19.61 19.79 43.63
N SER A 83 19.58 18.47 43.52
CA SER A 83 18.31 17.73 43.53
C SER A 83 17.64 17.86 44.90
N GLY A 84 16.32 18.10 44.90
CA GLY A 84 15.57 18.43 46.11
C GLY A 84 15.48 19.94 46.43
N SER A 85 16.15 20.81 45.65
CA SER A 85 16.13 22.26 45.85
C SER A 85 14.98 22.95 45.12
N ASP A 86 14.67 24.19 45.54
CA ASP A 86 13.61 25.00 44.95
C ASP A 86 14.20 26.08 44.06
N ILE A 87 13.58 26.34 42.91
CA ILE A 87 13.95 27.44 42.02
C ILE A 87 12.72 28.27 41.66
N THR A 88 12.84 29.60 41.81
CA THR A 88 11.76 30.55 41.52
C THR A 88 12.09 31.36 40.28
N PHE A 89 11.13 31.44 39.37
CA PHE A 89 11.20 32.24 38.15
C PHE A 89 10.34 33.49 38.28
N ILE A 90 10.86 34.62 37.82
CA ILE A 90 10.13 35.88 37.68
C ILE A 90 10.10 36.23 36.19
N ILE A 91 8.90 36.43 35.66
CA ILE A 91 8.62 36.73 34.27
C ILE A 91 8.12 38.17 34.18
N THR A 92 8.77 38.99 33.35
CA THR A 92 8.44 40.41 33.18
C THR A 92 8.18 40.72 31.70
N PRO A 93 6.92 40.92 31.28
CA PRO A 93 6.59 41.36 29.92
C PRO A 93 7.13 42.76 29.62
N GLN A 94 7.52 43.01 28.37
CA GLN A 94 7.81 44.35 27.88
C GLN A 94 6.51 45.13 27.59
N PRO A 95 6.53 46.48 27.59
CA PRO A 95 5.33 47.28 27.29
C PRO A 95 4.68 46.90 25.96
N GLY A 96 3.39 46.59 25.97
CA GLY A 96 2.62 46.14 24.79
C GLY A 96 2.45 44.62 24.69
N PHE A 97 3.14 43.85 25.53
CA PHE A 97 3.02 42.41 25.64
C PHE A 97 2.48 41.99 27.02
N GLU A 98 1.78 40.87 27.05
CA GLU A 98 1.41 40.11 28.24
C GLU A 98 2.02 38.71 28.18
N ILE A 99 2.03 38.00 29.30
CA ILE A 99 2.40 36.59 29.31
C ILE A 99 1.21 35.86 28.70
N ASP A 100 1.41 35.19 27.57
CA ASP A 100 0.38 34.36 26.96
C ASP A 100 0.31 33.03 27.74
N HIS A 101 1.43 32.29 27.79
CA HIS A 101 1.53 31.04 28.54
C HIS A 101 2.96 30.69 28.98
N VAL A 102 3.07 29.85 30.01
CA VAL A 102 4.33 29.31 30.54
C VAL A 102 4.29 27.79 30.48
N MET A 103 5.18 27.19 29.70
CA MET A 103 5.33 25.74 29.59
C MET A 103 6.42 25.25 30.53
N VAL A 104 6.13 24.22 31.32
CA VAL A 104 7.12 23.49 32.12
C VAL A 104 7.01 22.02 31.74
N ASP A 105 8.09 21.45 31.16
CA ASP A 105 8.13 20.09 30.60
C ASP A 105 6.95 19.77 29.68
N GLN A 106 6.67 20.70 28.76
CA GLN A 106 5.55 20.63 27.80
C GLN A 106 4.15 20.70 28.41
N ILE A 107 4.02 20.95 29.72
CA ILE A 107 2.74 21.19 30.39
C ILE A 107 2.52 22.69 30.54
N ASP A 108 1.39 23.18 30.02
CA ASP A 108 0.99 24.57 30.15
C ASP A 108 0.57 24.90 31.60
N LYS A 109 1.15 25.96 32.15
CA LYS A 109 0.86 26.52 33.48
C LYS A 109 0.07 27.84 33.40
N GLY A 110 -0.25 28.31 32.19
CA GLY A 110 -0.99 29.53 31.92
C GLY A 110 -0.17 30.80 32.09
N SER A 111 -0.87 31.94 32.11
CA SER A 111 -0.29 33.28 32.25
C SER A 111 0.08 33.57 33.72
N ILE A 112 1.28 33.14 34.13
CA ILE A 112 1.79 33.32 35.50
C ILE A 112 3.07 34.16 35.51
N PRO A 113 3.11 35.31 36.24
CA PRO A 113 4.28 36.19 36.24
C PRO A 113 5.40 35.74 37.18
N THR A 114 5.10 34.83 38.10
CA THR A 114 6.12 34.19 38.94
C THR A 114 5.67 32.79 39.34
N PHE A 115 6.60 31.85 39.36
CA PHE A 115 6.33 30.49 39.80
C PHE A 115 7.59 29.83 40.37
N THR A 116 7.39 28.90 41.30
CA THR A 116 8.47 28.15 41.94
C THR A 116 8.30 26.67 41.61
N ILE A 117 9.39 26.02 41.22
CA ILE A 117 9.46 24.57 41.13
C ILE A 117 10.11 24.07 42.42
N SER A 118 9.37 23.26 43.18
CA SER A 118 9.77 22.76 44.50
C SER A 118 9.20 21.36 44.76
N PRO A 119 10.02 20.35 45.07
CA PRO A 119 11.46 20.28 44.79
C PRO A 119 11.74 19.99 43.31
N VAL A 120 12.89 20.43 42.79
CA VAL A 120 13.41 19.97 41.50
C VAL A 120 14.01 18.57 41.70
N THR A 121 13.38 17.54 41.10
CA THR A 121 13.79 16.12 41.27
C THR A 121 14.29 15.45 39.99
N HIS A 122 14.23 16.14 38.85
CA HIS A 122 14.77 15.73 37.56
C HIS A 122 15.13 16.96 36.72
N ASP A 123 15.71 16.77 35.54
CA ASP A 123 16.00 17.87 34.61
C ASP A 123 14.71 18.45 34.03
N ILE A 124 14.62 19.78 33.93
CA ILE A 124 13.39 20.51 33.61
C ILE A 124 13.62 21.50 32.48
N ALA A 125 12.68 21.56 31.52
CA ALA A 125 12.63 22.57 30.48
C ALA A 125 11.47 23.54 30.71
N VAL A 126 11.77 24.84 30.77
CA VAL A 126 10.80 25.94 30.89
C VAL A 126 10.81 26.77 29.60
N HIS A 127 9.64 26.99 29.01
CA HIS A 127 9.49 27.86 27.85
C HIS A 127 8.37 28.89 28.09
N VAL A 128 8.69 30.18 28.03
CA VAL A 128 7.74 31.28 28.27
C VAL A 128 7.36 31.97 26.97
N ILE A 129 6.07 32.14 26.74
CA ILE A 129 5.53 32.75 25.52
C ILE A 129 4.85 34.07 25.88
N PHE A 130 5.32 35.15 25.27
CA PHE A 130 4.74 36.49 25.36
C PHE A 130 3.85 36.78 24.15
N GLY A 131 2.67 37.36 24.37
CA GLY A 131 1.71 37.76 23.33
C GLY A 131 1.31 39.23 23.47
N PRO A 132 0.75 39.87 22.43
CA PRO A 132 0.33 41.28 22.49
C PRO A 132 -0.95 41.47 23.33
N VAL A 133 -1.03 42.57 24.11
CA VAL A 133 -2.19 42.85 24.98
C VAL A 133 -3.47 43.11 24.17
N SER A 134 -4.50 42.26 24.35
CA SER A 134 -5.76 42.33 23.60
C SER A 134 -6.81 43.24 24.26
N ARG A 135 -7.31 44.29 23.58
CA ARG A 135 -8.44 45.11 24.07
C ARG A 135 -9.79 44.48 23.71
N SER A 136 -10.54 44.02 24.71
CA SER A 136 -11.91 43.50 24.55
C SER A 136 -12.94 44.62 24.35
N THR A 137 -13.85 44.47 23.38
CA THR A 137 -15.06 45.31 23.23
C THR A 137 -16.29 44.53 23.68
N VAL A 138 -17.15 45.20 24.46
CA VAL A 138 -18.30 44.63 25.18
C VAL A 138 -19.53 44.49 24.26
N HIS A 139 -20.27 43.40 24.47
CA HIS A 139 -21.48 42.97 23.76
C HIS A 139 -22.76 43.69 24.27
N SER A 140 -23.73 43.97 23.39
CA SER A 140 -25.15 44.09 23.75
C SER A 140 -26.08 43.81 22.54
N PRO A 141 -27.31 43.29 22.73
CA PRO A 141 -27.99 42.39 21.78
C PRO A 141 -29.10 43.02 20.91
N GLU A 142 -29.50 42.27 19.88
CA GLU A 142 -30.54 42.53 18.86
C GLU A 142 -31.97 42.78 19.40
N PRO A 143 -32.89 43.22 18.50
CA PRO A 143 -34.14 42.48 18.34
C PRO A 143 -34.66 42.28 16.89
N THR A 144 -34.91 41.01 16.56
CA THR A 144 -36.10 40.36 15.93
C THR A 144 -37.11 41.12 15.04
N GLY A 145 -37.47 40.53 13.87
CA GLY A 145 -38.80 40.66 13.23
C GLY A 145 -38.90 40.44 11.70
N THR A 146 -39.51 39.32 11.28
CA THR A 146 -39.84 38.72 9.94
C THR A 146 -40.76 39.54 8.98
N PRO A 147 -41.18 39.10 7.74
CA PRO A 147 -40.56 38.31 6.64
C PRO A 147 -40.79 38.87 5.18
N CYS A 148 -40.01 38.34 4.21
CA CYS A 148 -40.30 38.09 2.76
C CYS A 148 -40.53 39.24 1.75
N VAL A 149 -39.73 39.29 0.65
CA VAL A 149 -40.12 39.16 -0.79
C VAL A 149 -38.85 39.01 -1.67
N ILE A 150 -38.87 38.10 -2.65
CA ILE A 150 -37.82 37.84 -3.65
C ILE A 150 -37.97 38.81 -4.83
N GLN A 151 -36.88 39.50 -5.26
CA GLN A 151 -36.44 39.56 -6.66
C GLN A 151 -35.17 40.42 -6.91
N THR A 152 -34.30 39.87 -7.78
CA THR A 152 -33.34 40.47 -8.74
C THR A 152 -32.01 41.11 -8.27
N THR A 153 -30.93 40.41 -8.66
CA THR A 153 -29.58 40.87 -9.10
C THR A 153 -28.74 41.80 -8.20
N PRO A 154 -27.54 41.40 -7.75
CA PRO A 154 -26.61 42.31 -7.10
C PRO A 154 -25.70 43.02 -8.10
N GLN A 155 -25.84 44.34 -8.17
CA GLN A 155 -24.78 45.27 -8.54
C GLN A 155 -24.00 45.65 -7.27
N PRO A 156 -22.67 45.83 -7.33
CA PRO A 156 -21.87 46.19 -6.17
C PRO A 156 -22.13 47.63 -5.74
N THR A 157 -22.71 47.84 -4.56
CA THR A 157 -22.81 49.17 -3.94
C THR A 157 -21.49 49.58 -3.26
N PRO A 158 -21.10 50.87 -3.31
CA PRO A 158 -19.83 51.35 -2.78
C PRO A 158 -19.92 51.65 -1.27
N TYR A 159 -18.92 51.22 -0.52
CA TYR A 159 -18.76 51.59 0.90
C TYR A 159 -18.23 53.03 0.99
N ARG A 160 -18.99 53.91 1.67
CA ARG A 160 -18.56 55.26 2.07
C ARG A 160 -18.51 55.33 3.59
N GLY A 161 -17.31 55.44 4.13
CA GLY A 161 -17.03 55.63 5.55
C GLY A 161 -15.61 56.17 5.71
N ALA A 162 -15.33 57.32 5.11
CA ALA A 162 -14.07 58.03 5.28
C ALA A 162 -14.01 58.60 6.70
N VAL A 163 -13.17 58.02 7.55
CA VAL A 163 -12.69 58.69 8.77
C VAL A 163 -11.59 59.66 8.33
N LYS A 164 -11.82 60.94 8.63
CA LYS A 164 -10.91 62.06 8.43
C LYS A 164 -9.66 61.86 9.32
N PRO A 165 -8.42 61.93 8.81
CA PRO A 165 -7.24 61.93 9.67
C PRO A 165 -7.08 63.30 10.33
N GLU A 166 -6.99 63.32 11.67
CA GLU A 166 -6.44 64.43 12.44
C GLU A 166 -4.90 64.36 12.46
N PRO A 167 -4.22 65.50 12.64
CA PRO A 167 -2.86 65.73 12.14
C PRO A 167 -1.79 65.10 13.03
N ILE A 168 -0.88 64.35 12.40
CA ILE A 168 0.37 63.92 13.03
C ILE A 168 1.27 65.15 13.15
N GLN A 169 1.73 65.42 14.38
CA GLN A 169 2.72 66.46 14.67
C GLN A 169 4.02 66.16 13.91
N GLN A 170 4.54 67.21 13.26
CA GLN A 170 5.80 67.19 12.52
C GLN A 170 6.98 66.72 13.38
N PRO A 171 7.83 65.80 12.90
CA PRO A 171 9.21 65.75 13.31
C PRO A 171 9.94 66.97 12.72
N SER A 172 10.71 67.61 13.59
CA SER A 172 11.60 68.73 13.33
C SER A 172 12.48 68.57 12.08
N GLN A 173 12.59 69.68 11.33
CA GLN A 173 13.41 69.87 10.14
C GLN A 173 14.83 69.30 10.30
N GLN A 174 15.12 68.24 9.57
CA GLN A 174 16.45 67.99 9.02
C GLN A 174 16.34 68.12 7.49
N GLN A 175 17.00 69.16 6.99
CA GLN A 175 17.29 69.48 5.59
C GLN A 175 17.07 68.34 4.59
N GLU A 176 15.99 68.45 3.79
CA GLU A 176 15.85 67.75 2.52
C GLU A 176 16.97 68.20 1.57
N SER A 177 17.90 67.29 1.30
CA SER A 177 18.72 67.35 0.10
C SER A 177 17.84 66.95 -1.08
N SER A 178 17.70 67.84 -2.07
CA SER A 178 16.89 67.65 -3.29
C SER A 178 17.11 66.25 -3.88
N SER A 179 16.10 65.37 -3.81
CA SER A 179 16.21 64.04 -4.41
C SER A 179 15.98 64.12 -5.91
N GLN A 180 17.02 64.53 -6.64
CA GLN A 180 17.05 64.50 -8.10
C GLN A 180 16.74 63.06 -8.58
N VAL A 181 15.66 62.91 -9.34
CA VAL A 181 15.31 61.67 -10.05
C VAL A 181 16.32 61.50 -11.18
N ILE A 182 16.96 60.34 -11.27
CA ILE A 182 17.89 60.05 -12.37
C ILE A 182 17.08 59.59 -13.57
N THR A 183 17.31 60.18 -14.74
CA THR A 183 16.55 59.90 -15.96
C THR A 183 17.36 59.12 -16.99
N VAL A 184 16.71 58.17 -17.66
CA VAL A 184 17.30 57.36 -18.74
C VAL A 184 16.46 57.51 -20.00
N GLY A 185 17.06 57.95 -21.11
CA GLY A 185 16.33 58.28 -22.33
C GLY A 185 17.26 58.64 -23.50
N ARG A 186 16.76 58.55 -24.73
CA ARG A 186 17.55 58.82 -25.95
C ARG A 186 17.88 60.31 -26.14
N THR A 187 17.06 61.21 -25.60
CA THR A 187 17.20 62.66 -25.77
C THR A 187 16.80 63.39 -24.48
N GLY A 188 17.69 64.23 -23.94
CA GLY A 188 17.37 65.12 -22.81
C GLY A 188 17.33 64.45 -21.43
N ALA A 189 17.74 63.18 -21.31
CA ALA A 189 17.90 62.45 -20.06
C ALA A 189 19.34 62.50 -19.54
N ASP A 190 19.52 62.21 -18.25
CA ASP A 190 20.84 62.20 -17.59
C ASP A 190 21.75 61.08 -18.14
N PHE A 191 21.15 59.95 -18.53
CA PHE A 191 21.85 58.78 -19.08
C PHE A 191 21.13 58.21 -20.30
N THR A 192 21.86 57.54 -21.19
CA THR A 192 21.31 56.80 -22.34
C THR A 192 21.17 55.30 -22.08
N ARG A 193 21.88 54.77 -21.07
CA ARG A 193 21.87 53.36 -20.66
C ARG A 193 21.34 53.19 -19.24
N ILE A 194 20.64 52.08 -19.00
CA ILE A 194 20.05 51.79 -17.69
C ILE A 194 21.13 51.45 -16.66
N GLN A 195 22.13 50.65 -17.02
CA GLN A 195 23.19 50.25 -16.09
C GLN A 195 24.01 51.46 -15.61
N ASP A 196 24.35 52.39 -16.51
CA ASP A 196 25.13 53.59 -16.17
C ASP A 196 24.39 54.46 -15.13
N ALA A 197 23.06 54.56 -15.26
CA ALA A 197 22.23 55.28 -14.29
C ALA A 197 22.19 54.61 -12.92
N ILE A 198 22.11 53.26 -12.87
CA ILE A 198 22.16 52.49 -11.62
C ILE A 198 23.53 52.62 -10.94
N ASP A 199 24.60 52.56 -11.73
CA ASP A 199 25.97 52.67 -11.23
C ASP A 199 26.24 54.07 -10.65
N SER A 200 25.65 55.11 -11.24
CA SER A 200 25.71 56.48 -10.72
C SER A 200 24.77 56.75 -9.54
N ALA A 201 23.64 56.05 -9.46
CA ALA A 201 22.65 56.24 -8.41
C ALA A 201 23.21 55.97 -7.00
N SER A 202 22.84 56.85 -6.07
CA SER A 202 22.97 56.57 -4.63
C SER A 202 21.89 55.56 -4.19
N PRO A 203 22.15 54.70 -3.19
CA PRO A 203 21.13 53.82 -2.63
C PRO A 203 19.83 54.54 -2.25
N GLY A 204 18.69 53.92 -2.56
CA GLY A 204 17.34 54.43 -2.31
C GLY A 204 16.80 55.43 -3.35
N LYS A 205 17.57 55.77 -4.39
CA LYS A 205 17.13 56.69 -5.44
C LYS A 205 16.16 56.04 -6.43
N THR A 206 15.40 56.88 -7.12
CA THR A 206 14.56 56.49 -8.26
C THR A 206 15.29 56.74 -9.58
N VAL A 207 15.38 55.69 -10.40
CA VAL A 207 15.80 55.74 -11.80
C VAL A 207 14.54 55.64 -12.66
N ARG A 208 14.21 56.74 -13.36
CA ARG A 208 13.07 56.83 -14.28
C ARG A 208 13.54 56.60 -15.71
N ILE A 209 12.92 55.65 -16.40
CA ILE A 209 13.23 55.32 -17.78
C ILE A 209 12.11 55.87 -18.69
N ASP A 210 12.49 56.68 -19.66
CA ASP A 210 11.59 57.20 -20.70
C ASP A 210 11.23 56.09 -21.72
N PRO A 211 10.13 56.22 -22.48
CA PRO A 211 9.75 55.21 -23.46
C PRO A 211 10.84 54.90 -24.49
N GLY A 212 11.08 53.62 -24.74
CA GLY A 212 12.04 53.15 -25.73
C GLY A 212 12.49 51.71 -25.50
N THR A 213 13.22 51.17 -26.47
CA THR A 213 13.88 49.87 -26.37
C THR A 213 15.33 50.03 -25.90
N TYR A 214 15.67 49.28 -24.87
CA TYR A 214 16.98 49.20 -24.22
C TYR A 214 17.45 47.75 -24.29
N GLU A 215 18.39 47.48 -25.21
CA GLU A 215 19.04 46.16 -25.33
C GLU A 215 20.20 46.07 -24.34
N GLU A 216 19.91 45.63 -23.12
CA GLU A 216 20.84 45.62 -22.00
C GLU A 216 20.58 44.44 -21.06
N GLN A 217 21.64 43.97 -20.41
CA GLN A 217 21.56 43.09 -19.24
C GLN A 217 21.84 43.93 -18.01
N VAL A 218 20.84 44.05 -17.14
CA VAL A 218 20.84 44.99 -16.02
C VAL A 218 21.07 44.23 -14.72
N ILE A 219 22.07 44.66 -13.96
CA ILE A 219 22.39 44.12 -12.63
C ILE A 219 22.11 45.19 -11.58
N ILE A 220 21.15 44.92 -10.70
CA ILE A 220 20.76 45.81 -9.60
C ILE A 220 21.53 45.40 -8.35
N THR A 221 22.55 46.19 -8.02
CA THR A 221 23.48 45.95 -6.90
C THR A 221 23.28 46.91 -5.72
N LYS A 222 22.41 47.92 -5.87
CA LYS A 222 22.07 48.89 -4.82
C LYS A 222 20.55 48.97 -4.63
N PRO A 223 20.04 49.22 -3.41
CA PRO A 223 18.63 49.54 -3.18
C PRO A 223 18.19 50.69 -4.09
N LEU A 224 17.08 50.55 -4.82
CA LEU A 224 16.56 51.60 -5.72
C LEU A 224 15.14 51.30 -6.21
N THR A 225 14.51 52.30 -6.80
CA THR A 225 13.28 52.15 -7.61
C THR A 225 13.61 52.32 -9.08
N LEU A 226 13.31 51.33 -9.92
CA LEU A 226 13.38 51.42 -11.37
C LEU A 226 11.96 51.52 -11.93
N THR A 227 11.64 52.62 -12.62
CA THR A 227 10.26 52.89 -13.06
C THR A 227 10.17 53.44 -14.47
N GLY A 228 9.19 52.95 -15.24
CA GLY A 228 8.70 53.63 -16.42
C GLY A 228 7.91 54.89 -16.06
N LYS A 229 7.77 55.82 -17.02
CA LYS A 229 6.97 57.04 -16.82
C LYS A 229 5.47 56.73 -16.81
N GLU A 230 4.75 57.39 -15.90
CA GLU A 230 3.29 57.26 -15.81
C GLU A 230 2.61 57.96 -16.99
N GLY A 231 1.52 57.36 -17.50
CA GLY A 231 0.78 57.89 -18.65
C GLY A 231 1.44 57.69 -20.02
N GLU A 232 2.64 57.12 -20.07
CA GLU A 232 3.37 56.81 -21.30
C GLU A 232 3.54 55.30 -21.51
N GLU A 233 4.01 54.92 -22.71
CA GLU A 233 4.37 53.54 -23.04
C GLU A 233 5.45 53.02 -22.08
N ARG A 234 5.38 51.73 -21.73
CA ARG A 234 6.35 51.11 -20.83
C ARG A 234 7.69 50.95 -21.55
N PRO A 235 8.82 51.32 -20.94
CA PRO A 235 10.14 51.05 -21.49
C PRO A 235 10.38 49.55 -21.63
N LEU A 236 10.95 49.14 -22.76
CA LEU A 236 11.26 47.76 -23.10
C LEU A 236 12.73 47.46 -22.81
N ILE A 237 12.97 46.57 -21.86
CA ILE A 237 14.28 46.02 -21.52
C ILE A 237 14.40 44.64 -22.18
N SER A 238 15.28 44.51 -23.17
CA SER A 238 15.52 43.26 -23.90
C SER A 238 16.93 42.74 -23.61
N ALA A 239 17.05 41.45 -23.26
CA ALA A 239 18.36 40.82 -23.13
C ALA A 239 18.99 40.42 -24.47
N GLY A 240 18.31 40.68 -25.59
CA GLY A 240 18.80 40.41 -26.95
C GLY A 240 19.14 38.94 -27.22
N GLU A 241 18.44 38.00 -26.57
CA GLU A 241 18.73 36.56 -26.62
C GLU A 241 20.17 36.20 -26.18
N ASN A 242 20.73 36.97 -25.25
CA ASN A 242 22.10 36.77 -24.79
C ASN A 242 22.23 36.48 -23.27
N GLY A 243 21.19 35.96 -22.62
CA GLY A 243 21.20 35.68 -21.18
C GLY A 243 20.07 36.38 -20.41
N SER A 244 20.24 36.57 -19.11
CA SER A 244 19.17 37.10 -18.24
C SER A 244 19.03 38.63 -18.39
N ALA A 245 17.81 39.15 -18.36
CA ALA A 245 17.56 40.58 -18.56
C ALA A 245 17.82 41.41 -17.29
N LEU A 246 17.26 41.00 -16.16
CA LEU A 246 17.40 41.68 -14.87
C LEU A 246 17.86 40.72 -13.78
N LEU A 247 19.01 41.01 -13.18
CA LEU A 247 19.55 40.29 -12.03
C LEU A 247 19.54 41.20 -10.79
N ILE A 248 18.79 40.79 -9.76
CA ILE A 248 18.64 41.53 -8.50
C ILE A 248 19.38 40.77 -7.40
N THR A 249 20.43 41.40 -6.86
CA THR A 249 21.28 40.80 -5.82
C THR A 249 21.24 41.56 -4.49
N VAL A 250 20.31 42.52 -4.36
CA VAL A 250 20.21 43.43 -3.22
C VAL A 250 18.76 43.61 -2.78
N SER A 251 18.57 43.89 -1.49
CA SER A 251 17.24 44.14 -0.89
C SER A 251 16.73 45.55 -1.17
N GLN A 252 15.44 45.79 -0.92
CA GLN A 252 14.76 47.08 -1.09
C GLN A 252 14.81 47.59 -2.53
N VAL A 253 14.24 46.79 -3.43
CA VAL A 253 14.18 47.08 -4.86
C VAL A 253 12.71 47.15 -5.29
N SER A 254 12.36 48.16 -6.07
CA SER A 254 11.04 48.28 -6.69
C SER A 254 11.18 48.39 -8.20
N LEU A 255 10.47 47.53 -8.93
CA LEU A 255 10.36 47.53 -10.39
C LEU A 255 8.94 47.89 -10.79
N ASN A 256 8.75 49.03 -11.44
CA ASN A 256 7.43 49.57 -11.72
C ASN A 256 7.27 49.87 -13.21
N ARG A 257 6.18 49.39 -13.83
CA ARG A 257 5.80 49.77 -15.21
C ARG A 257 6.88 49.49 -16.26
N LEU A 258 7.50 48.31 -16.23
CA LEU A 258 8.54 47.91 -17.19
C LEU A 258 8.04 46.79 -18.11
N GLN A 259 8.55 46.74 -19.35
CA GLN A 259 8.47 45.56 -20.21
C GLN A 259 9.84 44.86 -20.23
N ILE A 260 9.86 43.54 -20.04
CA ILE A 260 11.09 42.75 -19.91
C ILE A 260 10.96 41.52 -20.81
N THR A 261 11.90 41.34 -21.75
CA THR A 261 11.78 40.34 -22.82
C THR A 261 13.11 39.72 -23.25
N ASP A 262 13.01 38.68 -24.07
CA ASP A 262 14.11 38.10 -24.85
C ASP A 262 15.28 37.59 -24.01
N ALA A 263 15.00 37.18 -22.77
CA ALA A 263 15.94 36.46 -21.93
C ALA A 263 15.98 34.99 -22.35
N ARG A 264 16.75 34.73 -23.41
CA ARG A 264 16.97 33.43 -24.04
C ARG A 264 18.45 33.29 -24.38
N LYS A 265 18.95 32.06 -24.55
CA LYS A 265 20.26 31.77 -25.14
C LYS A 265 20.30 30.31 -25.63
N ASP A 266 20.80 29.41 -24.79
CA ASP A 266 20.81 27.95 -24.99
C ASP A 266 19.77 27.29 -24.09
N GLU A 267 19.12 26.21 -24.54
CA GLU A 267 18.05 25.56 -23.76
C GLU A 267 18.55 24.97 -22.43
N ASN A 268 19.83 24.68 -22.24
CA ASN A 268 20.34 24.07 -21.02
C ASN A 268 20.66 25.07 -19.88
N ASP A 269 20.73 26.37 -20.17
CA ASP A 269 21.03 27.39 -19.17
C ASP A 269 19.76 27.82 -18.41
N LEU A 270 19.92 28.23 -17.14
CA LEU A 270 18.82 28.76 -16.32
C LEU A 270 18.59 30.27 -16.59
N ILE A 271 18.41 30.63 -17.86
CA ILE A 271 18.20 32.04 -18.24
C ILE A 271 16.82 32.51 -17.81
N THR A 272 16.77 33.72 -17.25
CA THR A 272 15.56 34.26 -16.61
C THR A 272 15.38 35.73 -16.97
N ALA A 273 14.14 36.16 -17.23
CA ALA A 273 13.86 37.57 -17.47
C ALA A 273 14.13 38.42 -16.22
N VAL A 274 13.63 37.99 -15.05
CA VAL A 274 13.91 38.62 -13.75
C VAL A 274 14.34 37.58 -12.74
N SER A 275 15.54 37.71 -12.20
CA SER A 275 16.04 36.84 -11.12
C SER A 275 16.29 37.63 -9.85
N ALA A 276 15.75 37.17 -8.74
CA ALA A 276 15.95 37.72 -7.40
C ALA A 276 16.35 36.60 -6.44
N THR A 277 17.56 36.69 -5.86
CA THR A 277 18.10 35.62 -5.01
C THR A 277 18.66 36.18 -3.71
N GLY A 278 18.19 35.66 -2.57
CA GLY A 278 18.73 36.02 -1.26
C GLY A 278 18.38 37.44 -0.80
N ILE A 279 17.25 38.01 -1.24
CA ILE A 279 16.91 39.42 -1.02
C ILE A 279 15.65 39.59 -0.16
N ARG A 280 15.45 40.81 0.36
CA ARG A 280 14.25 41.22 1.06
C ARG A 280 13.59 42.43 0.42
N ASN A 281 12.27 42.56 0.58
CA ASN A 281 11.52 43.76 0.18
C ASN A 281 11.66 44.05 -1.32
N LEU A 282 11.26 43.10 -2.16
CA LEU A 282 11.14 43.29 -3.60
C LEU A 282 9.70 43.60 -3.97
N THR A 283 9.48 44.63 -4.78
CA THR A 283 8.17 44.95 -5.34
C THR A 283 8.25 44.95 -6.87
N LEU A 284 7.40 44.17 -7.52
CA LEU A 284 7.11 44.25 -8.94
C LEU A 284 5.67 44.73 -9.10
N GLU A 285 5.49 45.87 -9.75
CA GLU A 285 4.18 46.48 -9.96
C GLU A 285 3.97 46.87 -11.42
N GLN A 286 2.87 46.43 -12.02
CA GLN A 286 2.49 46.78 -13.40
C GLN A 286 3.57 46.44 -14.43
N CYS A 287 4.34 45.36 -14.21
CA CYS A 287 5.37 44.90 -15.13
C CYS A 287 4.84 43.87 -16.13
N GLU A 288 5.39 43.88 -17.34
CA GLU A 288 5.13 42.92 -18.40
C GLU A 288 6.39 42.10 -18.66
N ILE A 289 6.32 40.78 -18.46
CA ILE A 289 7.44 39.85 -18.70
C ILE A 289 7.02 38.88 -19.79
N SER A 290 7.79 38.77 -20.86
CA SER A 290 7.42 37.88 -21.97
C SER A 290 8.58 37.31 -22.75
N ARG A 291 8.28 36.37 -23.65
CA ARG A 291 9.21 35.80 -24.65
C ARG A 291 10.57 35.44 -24.06
N SER A 292 10.60 34.79 -22.91
CA SER A 292 11.82 34.42 -22.21
C SER A 292 11.83 32.92 -21.85
N GLN A 293 12.99 32.37 -21.49
CA GLN A 293 13.08 30.97 -21.06
C GLN A 293 12.35 30.76 -19.73
N ASN A 294 12.73 31.50 -18.68
CA ASN A 294 11.99 31.63 -17.43
C ASN A 294 11.53 33.08 -17.26
N GLY A 295 10.37 33.30 -16.64
CA GLY A 295 9.83 34.63 -16.41
C GLY A 295 10.47 35.29 -15.18
N LEU A 296 9.94 34.97 -14.00
CA LEU A 296 10.43 35.47 -12.71
C LEU A 296 10.90 34.31 -11.83
N ILE A 297 12.14 34.36 -11.34
CA ILE A 297 12.63 33.43 -10.31
C ILE A 297 12.94 34.22 -9.04
N VAL A 298 12.33 33.80 -7.94
CA VAL A 298 12.58 34.30 -6.58
C VAL A 298 13.07 33.13 -5.73
N SER A 299 14.30 33.23 -5.22
CA SER A 299 14.92 32.16 -4.43
C SER A 299 15.50 32.68 -3.12
N GLY A 300 15.29 31.98 -2.01
CA GLY A 300 15.87 32.35 -0.71
C GLY A 300 15.49 33.76 -0.23
N SER A 301 14.32 34.28 -0.63
CA SER A 301 13.95 35.68 -0.46
C SER A 301 12.74 35.86 0.46
N GLU A 302 12.55 37.08 0.96
CA GLU A 302 11.52 37.39 1.96
C GLU A 302 10.79 38.70 1.62
N ASN A 303 9.50 38.78 1.89
CA ASN A 303 8.67 39.97 1.64
C ASN A 303 8.74 40.43 0.18
N VAL A 304 8.23 39.60 -0.73
CA VAL A 304 8.18 39.90 -2.17
C VAL A 304 6.75 40.15 -2.60
N THR A 305 6.49 41.29 -3.22
CA THR A 305 5.18 41.67 -3.75
C THR A 305 5.20 41.68 -5.28
N ILE A 306 4.27 40.96 -5.90
CA ILE A 306 4.05 40.90 -7.35
C ILE A 306 2.60 41.31 -7.59
N THR A 307 2.37 42.54 -8.06
CA THR A 307 1.03 43.08 -8.20
C THR A 307 0.76 43.67 -9.58
N ALA A 308 -0.44 43.39 -10.12
CA ALA A 308 -0.88 43.91 -11.41
C ALA A 308 0.10 43.63 -12.58
N CYS A 309 0.88 42.54 -12.49
CA CYS A 309 1.83 42.17 -13.52
C CYS A 309 1.18 41.26 -14.58
N ASN A 310 1.79 41.20 -15.76
CA ASN A 310 1.42 40.28 -16.84
C ASN A 310 2.65 39.48 -17.28
N ILE A 311 2.64 38.17 -17.08
CA ILE A 311 3.76 37.27 -17.39
C ILE A 311 3.26 36.25 -18.40
N THR A 312 3.77 36.27 -19.63
CA THR A 312 3.15 35.50 -20.72
C THR A 312 4.15 34.98 -21.74
N ASN A 313 3.81 33.86 -22.40
CA ASN A 313 4.63 33.27 -23.47
C ASN A 313 6.08 32.99 -23.01
N ILE A 314 6.18 32.21 -21.94
CA ILE A 314 7.43 31.77 -21.31
C ILE A 314 7.64 30.30 -21.62
N SER A 315 8.78 29.93 -22.21
CA SER A 315 8.97 28.54 -22.68
C SER A 315 9.23 27.53 -21.56
N ARG A 316 9.40 27.98 -20.31
CA ARG A 316 9.46 27.16 -19.10
C ARG A 316 8.49 27.70 -18.04
N ASN A 317 9.00 28.11 -16.88
CA ASN A 317 8.19 28.52 -15.75
C ASN A 317 7.92 30.03 -15.81
N GLY A 318 6.64 30.43 -15.73
CA GLY A 318 6.24 31.83 -15.66
C GLY A 318 6.76 32.50 -14.40
N ILE A 319 6.40 31.99 -13.23
CA ILE A 319 6.93 32.38 -11.93
C ILE A 319 7.43 31.13 -11.19
N SER A 320 8.65 31.19 -10.67
CA SER A 320 9.21 30.19 -9.75
C SER A 320 9.57 30.83 -8.41
N LEU A 321 9.02 30.28 -7.32
CA LEU A 321 9.28 30.68 -5.95
C LEU A 321 9.95 29.54 -5.21
N ILE A 322 11.15 29.73 -4.67
CA ILE A 322 11.93 28.63 -4.08
C ILE A 322 12.44 29.06 -2.71
N THR A 323 12.12 28.29 -1.67
CA THR A 323 12.62 28.50 -0.30
C THR A 323 12.49 29.96 0.13
N SER A 324 11.29 30.52 0.01
CA SER A 324 11.03 31.96 0.17
C SER A 324 9.79 32.21 1.02
N ASN A 325 9.77 33.32 1.75
CA ASN A 325 8.74 33.63 2.74
C ASN A 325 8.04 34.96 2.46
N ASP A 326 6.81 35.10 2.94
CA ASP A 326 6.02 36.33 2.88
C ASP A 326 5.87 36.85 1.44
N ILE A 327 5.37 35.98 0.55
CA ILE A 327 5.17 36.30 -0.86
C ILE A 327 3.74 36.77 -1.08
N ARG A 328 3.55 37.93 -1.72
CA ARG A 328 2.23 38.46 -2.08
C ARG A 328 2.08 38.51 -3.60
N ILE A 329 1.12 37.78 -4.13
CA ILE A 329 0.76 37.83 -5.56
C ILE A 329 -0.68 38.31 -5.65
N SER A 330 -0.91 39.46 -6.30
CA SER A 330 -2.26 39.98 -6.46
C SER A 330 -2.55 40.63 -7.78
N GLN A 331 -3.76 40.43 -8.32
CA GLN A 331 -4.22 41.07 -9.57
C GLN A 331 -3.28 40.81 -10.77
N THR A 332 -2.49 39.75 -10.71
CA THR A 332 -1.50 39.39 -11.72
C THR A 332 -2.11 38.41 -12.71
N ARG A 333 -1.65 38.43 -13.96
CA ARG A 333 -1.94 37.39 -14.95
C ARG A 333 -0.65 36.65 -15.28
N VAL A 334 -0.71 35.32 -15.22
CA VAL A 334 0.30 34.44 -15.78
C VAL A 334 -0.38 33.54 -16.80
N SER A 335 0.14 33.48 -18.03
CA SER A 335 -0.47 32.66 -19.06
C SER A 335 0.46 32.18 -20.16
N GLU A 336 0.06 31.12 -20.88
CA GLU A 336 0.82 30.60 -22.03
C GLU A 336 2.27 30.25 -21.68
N CYS A 337 2.51 29.74 -20.47
CA CYS A 337 3.80 29.21 -20.05
C CYS A 337 3.80 27.67 -20.08
N LYS A 338 4.96 27.03 -19.98
CA LYS A 338 5.01 25.58 -19.78
C LYS A 338 4.37 25.18 -18.46
N THR A 339 4.81 25.83 -17.39
CA THR A 339 4.13 25.89 -16.09
C THR A 339 3.96 27.35 -15.73
N ASP A 340 2.76 27.79 -15.38
CA ASP A 340 2.54 29.20 -15.09
C ASP A 340 3.17 29.60 -13.75
N LEU A 341 2.87 28.86 -12.67
CA LEU A 341 3.36 29.18 -11.32
C LEU A 341 3.82 27.91 -10.59
N ILE A 342 5.08 27.92 -10.15
CA ILE A 342 5.65 26.86 -9.31
C ILE A 342 6.23 27.45 -8.02
N GLY A 343 6.03 26.73 -6.92
CA GLY A 343 6.49 27.13 -5.59
C GLY A 343 6.96 25.94 -4.78
N GLU A 344 8.14 26.05 -4.17
CA GLU A 344 8.74 25.00 -3.35
C GLU A 344 9.19 25.56 -2.00
N ASN A 345 8.81 24.91 -0.91
CA ASN A 345 9.18 25.28 0.46
C ASN A 345 8.87 26.76 0.78
N LEU A 346 7.59 27.14 0.70
CA LEU A 346 7.13 28.52 0.96
C LEU A 346 6.41 28.64 2.29
N THR A 347 6.60 29.74 3.00
CA THR A 347 5.80 30.09 4.19
C THR A 347 5.21 31.49 4.03
N GLY A 348 3.94 31.73 4.39
CA GLY A 348 3.36 33.07 4.30
C GLY A 348 3.03 33.53 2.87
N LEU A 349 2.69 32.63 1.94
CA LEU A 349 2.21 32.99 0.61
C LEU A 349 0.78 33.54 0.68
N PHE A 350 0.53 34.70 0.08
CA PHE A 350 -0.80 35.28 -0.10
C PHE A 350 -1.05 35.55 -1.59
N MET A 351 -1.82 34.67 -2.23
CA MET A 351 -2.17 34.75 -3.64
C MET A 351 -3.65 35.08 -3.80
N GLN A 352 -3.97 36.25 -4.35
CA GLN A 352 -5.36 36.68 -4.52
C GLN A 352 -5.69 37.34 -5.85
N ARG A 353 -6.92 37.14 -6.36
CA ARG A 353 -7.43 37.80 -7.58
C ARG A 353 -6.49 37.68 -8.78
N THR A 354 -5.72 36.59 -8.85
CA THR A 354 -4.75 36.32 -9.90
C THR A 354 -5.38 35.40 -10.95
N GLN A 355 -4.99 35.57 -12.21
CA GLN A 355 -5.42 34.74 -13.34
C GLN A 355 -4.26 33.85 -13.79
N ILE A 356 -4.46 32.53 -13.78
CA ILE A 356 -3.48 31.52 -14.19
C ILE A 356 -4.09 30.70 -15.31
N ASN A 357 -3.69 30.97 -16.54
CA ASN A 357 -4.42 30.48 -17.69
C ASN A 357 -3.55 29.90 -18.80
N ASP A 358 -4.08 28.91 -19.50
CA ASP A 358 -3.54 28.49 -20.79
C ASP A 358 -2.13 27.88 -20.72
N ALA A 359 -1.70 27.36 -19.56
CA ALA A 359 -0.44 26.66 -19.43
C ALA A 359 -0.38 25.38 -20.27
N GLU A 360 0.79 25.08 -20.82
CA GLU A 360 1.03 23.87 -21.61
C GLU A 360 0.90 22.60 -20.76
N GLU A 361 1.53 22.56 -19.59
CA GLU A 361 1.51 21.40 -18.67
C GLU A 361 0.71 21.68 -17.40
N ARG A 362 1.13 22.63 -16.54
CA ARG A 362 0.55 22.86 -15.21
C ARG A 362 0.21 24.33 -14.97
N GLY A 363 -0.93 24.59 -14.33
CA GLY A 363 -1.28 25.94 -13.89
C GLY A 363 -0.44 26.37 -12.67
N VAL A 364 -0.81 25.85 -11.50
CA VAL A 364 -0.15 26.10 -10.23
C VAL A 364 0.31 24.79 -9.61
N PHE A 365 1.60 24.68 -9.30
CA PHE A 365 2.16 23.57 -8.54
C PHE A 365 2.93 24.07 -7.32
N PHE A 366 2.48 23.68 -6.13
CA PHE A 366 3.12 24.02 -4.88
C PHE A 366 3.47 22.77 -4.08
N ASP A 367 4.73 22.67 -3.65
CA ASP A 367 5.23 21.59 -2.80
C ASP A 367 5.86 22.17 -1.52
N GLY A 368 5.42 21.68 -0.36
CA GLY A 368 5.95 22.11 0.93
C GLY A 368 5.54 23.53 1.31
N ILE A 369 4.28 23.92 1.08
CA ILE A 369 3.78 25.26 1.46
C ILE A 369 3.13 25.27 2.84
N ALA A 370 3.40 26.31 3.63
CA ALA A 370 2.91 26.49 4.99
C ALA A 370 2.32 27.89 5.24
N ASP A 371 1.36 28.00 6.15
CA ASP A 371 0.85 29.27 6.68
C ASP A 371 0.46 30.27 5.57
N SER A 372 -0.32 29.79 4.60
CA SER A 372 -0.55 30.49 3.33
C SER A 372 -2.03 30.58 2.95
N GLU A 373 -2.37 31.50 2.05
CA GLU A 373 -3.72 31.69 1.55
C GLU A 373 -3.75 31.89 0.02
N ILE A 374 -4.64 31.14 -0.63
CA ILE A 374 -4.92 31.17 -2.07
C ILE A 374 -6.41 31.50 -2.22
N ARG A 375 -6.74 32.76 -2.49
CA ARG A 375 -8.13 33.23 -2.51
C ARG A 375 -8.58 33.94 -3.78
N GLY A 376 -9.76 33.62 -4.30
CA GLY A 376 -10.42 34.44 -5.31
C GLY A 376 -9.69 34.47 -6.65
N ASN A 377 -8.91 33.43 -6.95
CA ASN A 377 -8.14 33.32 -8.20
C ASN A 377 -8.98 32.62 -9.29
N ILE A 378 -8.63 32.87 -10.55
CA ILE A 378 -9.20 32.18 -11.71
C ILE A 378 -8.09 31.34 -12.33
N ILE A 379 -8.29 30.03 -12.39
CA ILE A 379 -7.32 29.06 -12.92
C ILE A 379 -8.00 28.29 -14.06
N SER A 380 -7.62 28.55 -15.31
CA SER A 380 -8.39 28.05 -16.46
C SER A 380 -7.61 27.67 -17.71
N GLY A 381 -8.11 26.69 -18.47
CA GLY A 381 -7.53 26.33 -19.77
C GLY A 381 -6.13 25.70 -19.70
N ASN A 382 -5.68 25.25 -18.53
CA ASN A 382 -4.35 24.66 -18.34
C ASN A 382 -4.29 23.20 -18.82
N SER A 383 -3.05 22.71 -19.00
CA SER A 383 -2.71 21.36 -19.46
C SER A 383 -3.05 21.11 -20.93
N LYS A 384 -2.74 22.09 -21.79
CA LYS A 384 -3.03 22.07 -23.23
C LYS A 384 -2.27 21.00 -24.01
N ALA A 385 -1.09 20.61 -23.57
CA ALA A 385 -0.35 19.51 -24.17
C ALA A 385 -0.45 18.27 -23.27
N LEU A 386 -0.87 17.14 -23.85
CA LEU A 386 -0.48 15.84 -23.34
C LEU A 386 0.90 15.56 -23.94
N PRO A 387 2.00 15.47 -23.16
CA PRO A 387 3.24 14.94 -23.70
C PRO A 387 2.94 13.54 -24.23
N ASP A 388 3.40 13.23 -25.45
CA ASP A 388 3.26 11.91 -26.11
C ASP A 388 3.83 10.74 -25.26
N THR A 389 4.51 11.07 -24.16
CA THR A 389 5.18 10.17 -23.22
C THR A 389 4.68 10.26 -21.78
N SER A 390 3.77 11.19 -21.42
CA SER A 390 3.26 11.29 -20.05
C SER A 390 1.84 10.74 -19.95
N PRO A 391 1.60 9.66 -19.19
CA PRO A 391 0.28 9.02 -19.10
C PRO A 391 -0.77 9.86 -18.33
N ARG A 392 -0.45 11.08 -17.90
CA ARG A 392 -1.36 11.92 -17.09
C ARG A 392 -1.33 13.38 -17.55
N PRO A 393 -2.50 14.01 -17.79
CA PRO A 393 -2.57 15.46 -17.96
C PRO A 393 -2.10 16.17 -16.68
N GLY A 394 -1.44 17.32 -16.82
CA GLY A 394 -0.99 18.12 -15.68
C GLY A 394 -2.15 18.65 -14.83
N ASP A 395 -1.84 19.16 -13.65
CA ASP A 395 -2.85 19.67 -12.72
C ASP A 395 -3.02 21.20 -12.88
N ALA A 396 -4.23 21.70 -12.69
CA ALA A 396 -4.53 23.13 -12.74
C ALA A 396 -4.13 23.82 -11.43
N LEU A 397 -4.52 23.26 -10.29
CA LEU A 397 -4.01 23.62 -8.96
C LEU A 397 -3.59 22.34 -8.23
N ARG A 398 -2.31 22.20 -7.91
CA ARG A 398 -1.77 21.10 -7.11
C ARG A 398 -1.02 21.62 -5.90
N LEU A 399 -1.40 21.10 -4.73
CA LEU A 399 -0.78 21.40 -3.45
C LEU A 399 -0.31 20.09 -2.79
N ASP A 400 0.99 19.94 -2.67
CA ASP A 400 1.65 18.78 -2.07
C ASP A 400 2.33 19.18 -0.75
N ASN A 401 2.31 18.27 0.23
CA ASN A 401 2.98 18.44 1.53
C ASN A 401 2.63 19.78 2.21
N THR A 402 1.34 20.12 2.27
CA THR A 402 0.89 21.45 2.70
C THR A 402 0.43 21.49 4.15
N ARG A 403 0.69 22.62 4.82
CA ARG A 403 0.34 22.83 6.23
C ARG A 403 -0.33 24.17 6.46
N ASN A 404 -1.47 24.19 7.15
CA ASN A 404 -2.12 25.44 7.57
C ASN A 404 -2.36 26.41 6.38
N VAL A 405 -2.94 25.87 5.30
CA VAL A 405 -3.22 26.64 4.07
C VAL A 405 -4.72 26.84 3.91
N THR A 406 -5.14 28.06 3.55
CA THR A 406 -6.52 28.36 3.16
C THR A 406 -6.64 28.46 1.64
N VAL A 407 -7.53 27.67 1.04
CA VAL A 407 -7.89 27.73 -0.38
C VAL A 407 -9.36 28.12 -0.47
N ALA A 408 -9.64 29.37 -0.84
CA ALA A 408 -10.99 29.90 -0.77
C ALA A 408 -11.44 30.65 -2.03
N GLU A 409 -12.73 30.58 -2.39
CA GLU A 409 -13.33 31.45 -3.43
C GLU A 409 -12.67 31.35 -4.82
N ASN A 410 -11.90 30.30 -5.11
CA ASN A 410 -11.23 30.15 -6.40
C ASN A 410 -12.17 29.55 -7.46
N GLN A 411 -12.01 29.99 -8.70
CA GLN A 411 -12.69 29.44 -9.86
C GLN A 411 -11.69 28.65 -10.70
N ILE A 412 -11.82 27.32 -10.68
CA ILE A 412 -10.92 26.41 -11.39
C ILE A 412 -11.72 25.77 -12.53
N VAL A 413 -11.56 26.27 -13.75
CA VAL A 413 -12.52 26.00 -14.83
C VAL A 413 -11.88 25.62 -16.16
N SER A 414 -12.50 24.68 -16.87
CA SER A 414 -12.11 24.31 -18.24
C SER A 414 -10.65 23.87 -18.39
N ASN A 415 -10.08 23.22 -17.37
CA ASN A 415 -8.72 22.67 -17.45
C ASN A 415 -8.76 21.25 -18.00
N LEU A 416 -7.76 20.88 -18.80
CA LEU A 416 -7.72 19.58 -19.49
C LEU A 416 -7.13 18.45 -18.63
N GLY A 417 -6.68 18.75 -17.41
CA GLY A 417 -6.29 17.77 -16.40
C GLY A 417 -7.11 17.85 -15.12
N VAL A 418 -6.47 17.59 -13.98
CA VAL A 418 -7.14 17.67 -12.67
C VAL A 418 -7.30 19.13 -12.28
N GLY A 419 -8.54 19.52 -11.95
CA GLY A 419 -8.85 20.87 -11.48
C GLY A 419 -8.10 21.17 -10.19
N PHE A 420 -8.35 20.39 -9.14
CA PHE A 420 -7.68 20.61 -7.85
C PHE A 420 -7.19 19.30 -7.23
N ARG A 421 -5.88 19.24 -7.00
CA ARG A 421 -5.21 18.13 -6.32
C ARG A 421 -4.64 18.58 -4.98
N LEU A 422 -4.90 17.77 -3.95
CA LEU A 422 -4.27 17.83 -2.64
C LEU A 422 -3.54 16.51 -2.37
N ASP A 423 -2.27 16.58 -1.98
CA ASP A 423 -1.53 15.43 -1.46
C ASP A 423 -0.91 15.73 -0.09
N LYS A 424 -1.17 14.85 0.87
CA LYS A 424 -0.75 14.96 2.28
C LYS A 424 -1.08 16.33 2.90
N PRO A 425 -2.34 16.80 2.83
CA PRO A 425 -2.73 18.05 3.47
C PRO A 425 -2.78 17.92 4.99
N ALA A 426 -2.28 18.93 5.69
CA ALA A 426 -2.38 19.06 7.15
C ALA A 426 -2.95 20.44 7.52
N LYS A 427 -4.00 20.49 8.34
CA LYS A 427 -4.64 21.76 8.76
C LYS A 427 -5.09 22.63 7.57
N ILE A 428 -5.48 22.03 6.45
CA ILE A 428 -5.97 22.79 5.29
C ILE A 428 -7.42 23.23 5.53
N THR A 429 -7.76 24.43 5.06
CA THR A 429 -9.13 24.93 4.98
C THR A 429 -9.50 25.18 3.53
N VAL A 430 -10.52 24.50 3.02
CA VAL A 430 -10.97 24.59 1.62
C VAL A 430 -12.45 24.96 1.62
N THR A 431 -12.79 26.15 1.11
CA THR A 431 -14.17 26.67 1.14
C THR A 431 -14.50 27.51 -0.10
N ASN A 432 -15.76 27.50 -0.54
CA ASN A 432 -16.31 28.34 -1.60
C ASN A 432 -15.58 28.24 -2.95
N ASN A 433 -14.89 27.13 -3.25
CA ASN A 433 -14.24 26.96 -4.55
C ASN A 433 -15.21 26.35 -5.56
N THR A 434 -15.17 26.85 -6.79
CA THR A 434 -15.97 26.34 -7.91
C THR A 434 -15.06 25.65 -8.92
N LEU A 435 -15.28 24.36 -9.13
CA LEU A 435 -14.61 23.53 -10.12
C LEU A 435 -15.63 23.19 -11.21
N ARG A 436 -15.35 23.54 -12.46
CA ARG A 436 -16.31 23.29 -13.55
C ARG A 436 -15.65 22.95 -14.87
N ASN A 437 -16.18 21.97 -15.58
CA ASN A 437 -15.72 21.55 -16.91
C ASN A 437 -14.22 21.18 -16.96
N ASN A 438 -13.65 20.76 -15.84
CA ASN A 438 -12.30 20.21 -15.84
C ASN A 438 -12.37 18.74 -16.30
N ALA A 439 -11.31 18.22 -16.92
CA ALA A 439 -11.28 16.81 -17.31
C ALA A 439 -11.44 15.88 -16.10
N VAL A 440 -10.87 16.29 -14.97
CA VAL A 440 -11.07 15.70 -13.65
C VAL A 440 -11.32 16.82 -12.63
N GLY A 441 -12.33 16.67 -11.77
CA GLY A 441 -12.70 17.67 -10.77
C GLY A 441 -11.69 17.80 -9.63
N PHE A 442 -11.83 16.95 -8.62
CA PHE A 442 -11.07 17.02 -7.37
C PHE A 442 -10.34 15.70 -7.06
N SER A 443 -9.20 15.78 -6.39
CA SER A 443 -8.46 14.63 -5.87
C SER A 443 -7.76 15.01 -4.57
N CYS A 444 -8.02 14.28 -3.49
CA CYS A 444 -7.28 14.36 -2.23
C CYS A 444 -6.70 12.99 -1.87
N THR A 445 -5.41 12.91 -1.55
CA THR A 445 -4.71 11.67 -1.17
C THR A 445 -3.59 11.94 -0.17
N GLY A 446 -2.88 10.88 0.22
CA GLY A 446 -1.72 10.94 1.12
C GLY A 446 -2.13 10.77 2.58
N GLU A 447 -1.16 10.50 3.45
CA GLU A 447 -1.41 10.26 4.87
C GLU A 447 -1.97 11.52 5.56
N ILE A 448 -3.23 11.46 6.00
CA ILE A 448 -3.89 12.57 6.69
C ILE A 448 -3.70 12.43 8.20
N THR A 449 -2.69 13.11 8.73
CA THR A 449 -2.30 13.05 10.16
C THR A 449 -2.96 14.13 11.02
N GLU A 450 -3.40 15.23 10.41
CA GLU A 450 -4.01 16.37 11.11
C GLU A 450 -5.40 16.71 10.52
N THR A 451 -6.21 17.41 11.31
CA THR A 451 -7.59 17.74 10.92
C THR A 451 -7.63 18.77 9.80
N ASN A 452 -8.31 18.43 8.71
CA ASN A 452 -8.57 19.28 7.58
C ASN A 452 -10.05 19.71 7.56
N THR A 453 -10.34 20.89 7.01
CA THR A 453 -11.69 21.42 6.86
C THR A 453 -11.99 21.62 5.38
N ILE A 454 -12.74 20.70 4.78
CA ILE A 454 -13.26 20.81 3.41
C ILE A 454 -14.78 20.75 3.50
N ASP A 455 -15.45 21.87 3.27
CA ASP A 455 -16.91 21.93 3.45
C ASP A 455 -17.69 21.77 2.12
N GLN A 456 -19.01 21.73 2.25
CA GLN A 456 -19.93 21.55 1.13
C GLN A 456 -20.07 22.77 0.21
N SER A 457 -19.45 23.91 0.56
CA SER A 457 -19.46 25.10 -0.30
C SER A 457 -18.51 24.95 -1.50
N ASN A 458 -17.69 23.90 -1.51
CA ASN A 458 -16.88 23.51 -2.68
C ASN A 458 -17.71 22.68 -3.65
N ILE A 459 -17.86 23.19 -4.87
CA ILE A 459 -18.78 22.67 -5.88
C ILE A 459 -18.01 22.19 -7.11
N ILE A 460 -18.27 20.96 -7.54
CA ILE A 460 -17.75 20.36 -8.78
C ILE A 460 -18.92 20.11 -9.72
N ASP A 461 -18.97 20.80 -10.85
CA ASP A 461 -20.05 20.66 -11.85
C ASP A 461 -21.47 20.69 -11.24
N SER A 462 -21.68 21.58 -10.28
CA SER A 462 -22.94 21.78 -9.50
C SER A 462 -23.21 20.77 -8.38
N LEU A 463 -22.29 19.85 -8.10
CA LEU A 463 -22.41 18.88 -7.00
C LEU A 463 -21.37 19.15 -5.90
N PRO A 464 -21.72 19.00 -4.61
CA PRO A 464 -20.81 19.30 -3.51
C PRO A 464 -19.77 18.21 -3.31
N ILE A 465 -18.62 18.60 -2.75
CA ILE A 465 -17.68 17.66 -2.10
C ILE A 465 -18.23 17.32 -0.71
N LEU A 466 -18.24 16.03 -0.36
CA LEU A 466 -18.46 15.60 1.01
C LEU A 466 -17.16 15.11 1.61
N TYR A 467 -16.78 15.70 2.74
CA TYR A 467 -15.58 15.34 3.48
C TYR A 467 -15.95 15.21 4.96
N PHE A 468 -15.70 14.03 5.53
CA PHE A 468 -15.90 13.76 6.94
C PHE A 468 -14.58 13.24 7.52
N GLN A 469 -14.15 13.82 8.64
CA GLN A 469 -12.96 13.39 9.36
C GLN A 469 -13.28 13.15 10.84
N GLY A 470 -12.93 11.98 11.36
CA GLY A 470 -13.15 11.62 12.77
C GLY A 470 -14.63 11.49 13.16
N VAL A 471 -15.55 11.36 12.20
CA VAL A 471 -16.99 11.29 12.45
C VAL A 471 -17.42 9.86 12.75
N SER A 472 -18.43 9.68 13.60
CA SER A 472 -18.98 8.35 13.91
C SER A 472 -20.51 8.30 13.99
N GLY A 473 -21.09 7.12 13.69
CA GLY A 473 -22.53 6.85 13.81
C GLY A 473 -23.40 7.56 12.77
N LYS A 474 -22.85 7.82 11.57
CA LYS A 474 -23.50 8.65 10.55
C LYS A 474 -23.98 7.82 9.36
N THR A 475 -25.22 8.07 8.95
CA THR A 475 -25.76 7.62 7.68
C THR A 475 -25.67 8.74 6.64
N ILE A 476 -25.19 8.41 5.45
CA ILE A 476 -25.13 9.25 4.26
C ILE A 476 -26.00 8.55 3.22
N GLU A 477 -27.16 9.12 2.93
CA GLU A 477 -28.16 8.53 2.06
C GLU A 477 -28.87 9.58 1.21
N ASP A 478 -29.38 9.16 0.06
CA ASP A 478 -30.23 9.96 -0.84
C ASP A 478 -29.61 11.32 -1.25
N LEU A 479 -28.28 11.38 -1.26
CA LEU A 479 -27.48 12.55 -1.66
C LEU A 479 -26.46 12.11 -2.70
N SER A 480 -26.44 12.73 -3.88
CA SER A 480 -25.44 12.48 -4.93
C SER A 480 -24.34 13.55 -4.90
N PRO A 481 -23.30 13.41 -4.05
CA PRO A 481 -22.17 14.33 -4.10
C PRO A 481 -21.32 14.10 -5.35
N ALA A 482 -20.44 15.04 -5.64
CA ALA A 482 -19.43 14.82 -6.68
C ALA A 482 -18.44 13.72 -6.26
N THR A 483 -18.03 13.73 -5.00
CA THR A 483 -17.05 12.81 -4.41
C THR A 483 -17.23 12.79 -2.88
N LEU A 484 -16.83 11.69 -2.26
CA LEU A 484 -16.98 11.45 -0.82
C LEU A 484 -15.65 10.99 -0.20
N TYR A 485 -15.24 11.68 0.86
CA TYR A 485 -14.07 11.38 1.66
C TYR A 485 -14.49 11.06 3.11
N LEU A 486 -14.05 9.91 3.61
CA LEU A 486 -14.28 9.41 4.96
C LEU A 486 -12.92 9.12 5.59
N VAL A 487 -12.41 10.06 6.40
CA VAL A 487 -11.07 9.99 6.99
C VAL A 487 -11.19 9.67 8.48
N ASN A 488 -10.58 8.59 8.95
CA ASN A 488 -10.63 8.14 10.34
C ASN A 488 -12.05 8.08 10.93
N CYS A 489 -13.04 7.74 10.10
CA CYS A 489 -14.44 7.67 10.52
C CYS A 489 -14.81 6.28 11.04
N SER A 490 -15.80 6.17 11.94
CA SER A 490 -16.21 4.88 12.54
C SER A 490 -17.71 4.69 12.49
N ASP A 491 -18.23 3.50 12.19
CA ASP A 491 -19.69 3.26 12.14
C ASP A 491 -20.40 4.22 11.17
N ILE A 492 -19.97 4.17 9.90
CA ILE A 492 -20.53 4.99 8.81
C ILE A 492 -21.31 4.10 7.87
N THR A 493 -22.50 4.54 7.49
CA THR A 493 -23.30 3.89 6.43
C THR A 493 -23.46 4.84 5.25
N VAL A 494 -23.11 4.39 4.05
CA VAL A 494 -23.32 5.08 2.77
C VAL A 494 -24.26 4.24 1.93
N ARG A 495 -25.43 4.77 1.54
CA ARG A 495 -26.40 3.99 0.77
C ARG A 495 -27.30 4.79 -0.14
N ASN A 496 -27.83 4.16 -1.20
CA ASN A 496 -28.78 4.76 -2.14
C ASN A 496 -28.24 6.00 -2.86
N ILE A 497 -26.98 5.93 -3.32
CA ILE A 497 -26.28 7.07 -3.94
C ILE A 497 -25.76 6.67 -5.32
N ALA A 498 -25.86 7.59 -6.28
CA ALA A 498 -25.20 7.48 -7.57
C ALA A 498 -24.16 8.60 -7.73
N MET A 499 -22.93 8.25 -8.11
CA MET A 499 -21.80 9.15 -8.33
C MET A 499 -21.18 8.91 -9.71
N GLU A 500 -21.43 9.83 -10.63
CA GLU A 500 -20.96 9.78 -12.04
C GLU A 500 -20.03 10.94 -12.40
N SER A 501 -19.65 11.76 -11.41
CA SER A 501 -18.75 12.88 -11.58
C SER A 501 -17.32 12.40 -11.81
N ARG A 502 -16.65 12.95 -12.82
CA ARG A 502 -15.27 12.58 -13.16
C ARG A 502 -14.30 13.21 -12.17
N ASN A 503 -13.95 12.49 -11.12
CA ASN A 503 -12.98 12.94 -10.11
C ASN A 503 -11.74 12.04 -10.10
N GLY A 504 -10.75 12.41 -9.28
CA GLY A 504 -9.65 11.49 -8.98
C GLY A 504 -10.19 10.22 -8.36
N TYR A 505 -11.11 10.38 -7.40
CA TYR A 505 -11.78 9.31 -6.68
C TYR A 505 -13.27 9.57 -6.54
N GLY A 506 -14.10 8.51 -6.58
CA GLY A 506 -15.51 8.59 -6.24
C GLY A 506 -15.71 8.59 -4.73
N ILE A 507 -15.28 7.51 -4.07
CA ILE A 507 -15.27 7.36 -2.61
C ILE A 507 -13.85 7.04 -2.14
N VAL A 508 -13.39 7.73 -1.10
CA VAL A 508 -12.19 7.37 -0.35
C VAL A 508 -12.56 7.15 1.12
N ALA A 509 -12.29 5.97 1.63
CA ALA A 509 -12.28 5.69 3.06
C ALA A 509 -10.85 5.40 3.51
N GLU A 510 -10.31 6.29 4.34
CA GLU A 510 -8.94 6.24 4.84
C GLU A 510 -8.96 6.14 6.35
N GLY A 511 -8.46 5.05 6.91
CA GLY A 511 -8.48 4.80 8.35
C GLY A 511 -9.89 4.54 8.90
N GLY A 512 -9.97 4.29 10.20
CA GLY A 512 -11.25 4.09 10.89
C GLY A 512 -11.77 2.64 10.84
N ARG A 513 -13.07 2.46 11.14
CA ARG A 513 -13.66 1.12 11.30
C ARG A 513 -15.16 1.05 11.01
N ASP A 514 -15.66 -0.15 10.78
CA ASP A 514 -17.09 -0.44 10.67
C ASP A 514 -17.78 0.41 9.58
N LEU A 515 -17.25 0.35 8.36
CA LEU A 515 -17.81 1.04 7.19
C LEU A 515 -18.83 0.16 6.46
N THR A 516 -20.02 0.68 6.19
CA THR A 516 -21.03 0.04 5.34
C THR A 516 -21.28 0.88 4.09
N ILE A 517 -21.03 0.31 2.92
CA ILE A 517 -21.39 0.87 1.61
C ILE A 517 -22.41 -0.09 0.98
N GLN A 518 -23.63 0.37 0.68
CA GLN A 518 -24.68 -0.50 0.18
C GLN A 518 -25.56 0.16 -0.87
N ASN A 519 -25.94 -0.55 -1.94
CA ASN A 519 -26.90 -0.06 -2.92
C ASN A 519 -26.50 1.30 -3.51
N ILE A 520 -25.26 1.40 -3.99
CA ILE A 520 -24.74 2.59 -4.64
C ILE A 520 -24.23 2.28 -6.05
N SER A 521 -24.13 3.31 -6.90
CA SER A 521 -23.46 3.25 -8.20
C SER A 521 -22.33 4.27 -8.24
N VAL A 522 -21.10 3.86 -8.56
CA VAL A 522 -19.94 4.75 -8.66
C VAL A 522 -19.18 4.46 -9.94
N GLY A 523 -18.95 5.50 -10.76
CA GLY A 523 -18.23 5.31 -12.01
C GLY A 523 -17.53 6.53 -12.57
N ARG A 524 -16.70 6.27 -13.59
CA ARG A 524 -16.03 7.27 -14.46
C ARG A 524 -14.96 8.13 -13.77
N ASN A 525 -14.41 7.68 -12.65
CA ASN A 525 -13.30 8.38 -11.98
C ASN A 525 -11.94 7.98 -12.58
N LEU A 526 -11.00 8.93 -12.61
CA LEU A 526 -9.70 8.77 -13.28
C LEU A 526 -8.78 7.77 -12.56
N ASN A 527 -8.65 7.88 -11.23
CA ASN A 527 -7.75 6.99 -10.49
C ASN A 527 -8.50 5.75 -10.01
N GLN A 528 -9.50 5.90 -9.14
CA GLN A 528 -10.27 4.76 -8.64
C GLN A 528 -11.70 5.18 -8.38
N ASN A 529 -12.67 4.29 -8.55
CA ASN A 529 -14.03 4.63 -8.14
C ASN A 529 -14.15 4.59 -6.62
N ILE A 530 -13.68 3.51 -5.99
CA ILE A 530 -13.69 3.37 -4.53
C ILE A 530 -12.31 2.95 -4.04
N LEU A 531 -11.76 3.70 -3.08
CA LEU A 531 -10.53 3.37 -2.36
C LEU A 531 -10.84 3.14 -0.87
N ILE A 532 -10.48 1.97 -0.36
CA ILE A 532 -10.55 1.61 1.06
C ILE A 532 -9.13 1.35 1.53
N THR A 533 -8.62 2.19 2.42
CA THR A 533 -7.24 2.10 2.92
C THR A 533 -7.18 2.25 4.43
N GLY A 534 -6.45 1.39 5.14
CA GLY A 534 -6.33 1.47 6.60
C GLY A 534 -7.62 1.22 7.38
N VAL A 535 -8.66 0.64 6.78
CA VAL A 535 -9.98 0.44 7.42
C VAL A 535 -10.05 -0.93 8.10
N ILE A 536 -10.61 -0.97 9.31
CA ILE A 536 -10.84 -2.22 10.06
C ILE A 536 -12.34 -2.53 10.09
N GLY A 537 -12.75 -3.62 9.46
CA GLY A 537 -14.15 -4.02 9.42
C GLY A 537 -14.97 -3.17 8.45
N GLY A 538 -15.65 -3.83 7.52
CA GLY A 538 -16.56 -3.13 6.63
C GLY A 538 -17.32 -4.07 5.71
N THR A 539 -18.43 -3.58 5.16
CA THR A 539 -19.24 -4.29 4.17
C THR A 539 -19.48 -3.38 2.96
N ILE A 540 -19.18 -3.88 1.78
CA ILE A 540 -19.55 -3.30 0.49
C ILE A 540 -20.53 -4.27 -0.14
N ALA A 541 -21.80 -3.89 -0.24
CA ALA A 541 -22.87 -4.77 -0.69
C ALA A 541 -23.69 -4.14 -1.81
N GLU A 542 -24.19 -4.97 -2.74
CA GLU A 542 -25.18 -4.54 -3.74
C GLU A 542 -24.75 -3.25 -4.49
N THR A 543 -23.45 -3.12 -4.74
CA THR A 543 -22.85 -1.89 -5.26
C THR A 543 -22.42 -2.10 -6.70
N THR A 544 -22.71 -1.15 -7.60
CA THR A 544 -22.26 -1.15 -8.98
C THR A 544 -21.06 -0.22 -9.14
N VAL A 545 -19.92 -0.74 -9.59
CA VAL A 545 -18.68 0.01 -9.78
C VAL A 545 -18.19 -0.13 -11.22
N HIS A 546 -18.10 0.98 -11.95
CA HIS A 546 -17.88 0.88 -13.40
C HIS A 546 -17.07 2.00 -14.06
N ASN A 547 -16.55 1.71 -15.26
CA ASN A 547 -15.84 2.69 -16.10
C ASN A 547 -14.65 3.39 -15.40
N SER A 548 -13.94 2.69 -14.50
CA SER A 548 -12.69 3.22 -13.95
C SER A 548 -11.55 3.01 -14.93
N SER A 549 -10.77 4.06 -15.21
CA SER A 549 -9.52 3.92 -15.99
C SER A 549 -8.42 3.16 -15.26
N ARG A 550 -8.63 2.80 -13.99
CA ARG A 550 -7.73 1.91 -13.25
C ARG A 550 -8.48 0.96 -12.34
N TYR A 551 -8.59 1.20 -11.03
CA TYR A 551 -9.28 0.27 -10.12
C TYR A 551 -10.76 0.65 -9.98
N GLY A 552 -11.67 -0.31 -10.10
CA GLY A 552 -13.04 -0.16 -9.64
C GLY A 552 -13.02 0.03 -8.13
N LEU A 553 -12.61 -1.01 -7.40
CA LEU A 553 -12.43 -0.97 -5.94
C LEU A 553 -11.01 -1.40 -5.56
N GLY A 554 -10.27 -0.50 -4.91
CA GLY A 554 -9.00 -0.80 -4.27
C GLY A 554 -9.17 -1.00 -2.76
N VAL A 555 -8.62 -2.10 -2.23
CA VAL A 555 -8.54 -2.36 -0.79
C VAL A 555 -7.09 -2.52 -0.39
N SER A 556 -6.66 -1.76 0.62
CA SER A 556 -5.27 -1.75 1.04
C SER A 556 -5.06 -1.53 2.52
N ASP A 557 -4.04 -2.19 3.06
CA ASP A 557 -3.66 -2.08 4.48
C ASP A 557 -4.89 -2.15 5.42
N SER A 558 -5.89 -2.92 5.00
CA SER A 558 -7.23 -2.97 5.61
C SER A 558 -7.52 -4.39 6.04
N SER A 559 -8.40 -4.55 7.04
CA SER A 559 -8.75 -5.88 7.54
C SER A 559 -10.25 -6.10 7.67
N SER A 560 -10.68 -7.35 7.55
CA SER A 560 -12.08 -7.77 7.78
C SER A 560 -13.11 -7.06 6.88
N ILE A 561 -12.76 -6.82 5.61
CA ILE A 561 -13.65 -6.22 4.61
C ILE A 561 -14.45 -7.31 3.89
N ARG A 562 -15.78 -7.16 3.82
CA ARG A 562 -16.67 -8.06 3.07
C ARG A 562 -17.23 -7.36 1.85
N ILE A 563 -17.10 -7.97 0.68
CA ILE A 563 -17.65 -7.47 -0.59
C ILE A 563 -18.66 -8.51 -1.10
N VAL A 564 -19.94 -8.15 -1.17
CA VAL A 564 -21.03 -9.12 -1.36
C VAL A 564 -22.01 -8.64 -2.41
N GLY A 565 -22.39 -9.53 -3.34
CA GLY A 565 -23.48 -9.26 -4.29
C GLY A 565 -23.30 -7.98 -5.14
N SER A 566 -22.05 -7.54 -5.34
CA SER A 566 -21.71 -6.30 -6.03
C SER A 566 -21.32 -6.57 -7.49
N GLU A 567 -21.49 -5.56 -8.33
CA GLU A 567 -21.18 -5.61 -9.77
C GLU A 567 -19.98 -4.70 -10.08
N PHE A 568 -18.94 -5.27 -10.66
CA PHE A 568 -17.78 -4.56 -11.19
C PHE A 568 -17.78 -4.70 -12.70
N ARG A 569 -17.78 -3.59 -13.45
CA ARG A 569 -17.73 -3.69 -14.90
C ARG A 569 -17.02 -2.57 -15.64
N ASP A 570 -16.45 -2.90 -16.79
CA ASP A 570 -15.79 -1.94 -17.68
C ASP A 570 -14.67 -1.14 -16.96
N ASN A 571 -14.02 -1.72 -15.95
CA ASN A 571 -12.87 -1.13 -15.26
C ASN A 571 -11.57 -1.69 -15.82
N ALA A 572 -10.43 -1.01 -15.62
CA ALA A 572 -9.16 -1.69 -15.89
C ALA A 572 -8.97 -2.90 -14.95
N ILE A 573 -9.28 -2.73 -13.67
CA ILE A 573 -9.26 -3.80 -12.67
C ILE A 573 -10.54 -3.69 -11.84
N GLY A 574 -11.36 -4.74 -11.77
CA GLY A 574 -12.61 -4.73 -11.03
C GLY A 574 -12.37 -4.49 -9.53
N VAL A 575 -11.68 -5.43 -8.88
CA VAL A 575 -11.25 -5.31 -7.48
C VAL A 575 -9.76 -5.63 -7.34
N ALA A 576 -9.03 -4.80 -6.59
CA ALA A 576 -7.62 -5.02 -6.26
C ALA A 576 -7.38 -5.01 -4.76
N ILE A 577 -6.60 -5.97 -4.27
CA ILE A 577 -6.12 -6.05 -2.88
C ILE A 577 -4.61 -5.82 -2.85
N ARG A 578 -4.15 -4.95 -1.94
CA ARG A 578 -2.74 -4.56 -1.82
C ARG A 578 -2.28 -4.42 -0.38
N GLY A 579 -0.96 -4.26 -0.22
CA GLY A 579 -0.32 -3.91 1.05
C GLY A 579 -0.34 -5.08 2.04
N ILE A 580 -0.57 -4.78 3.32
CA ILE A 580 -0.68 -5.79 4.39
C ILE A 580 -2.13 -6.16 4.72
N SER A 581 -3.03 -6.09 3.73
CA SER A 581 -4.45 -6.40 3.92
C SER A 581 -4.68 -7.85 4.36
N SER A 582 -5.71 -8.06 5.19
CA SER A 582 -6.06 -9.39 5.71
C SER A 582 -7.58 -9.62 5.88
N GLY A 583 -8.07 -10.84 5.64
CA GLY A 583 -9.48 -11.14 5.87
C GLY A 583 -10.45 -10.37 4.96
N VAL A 584 -10.00 -10.01 3.76
CA VAL A 584 -10.86 -9.42 2.72
C VAL A 584 -11.59 -10.56 2.00
N ASN A 585 -12.92 -10.60 2.11
CA ASN A 585 -13.77 -11.67 1.61
C ASN A 585 -14.69 -11.16 0.49
N LEU A 586 -14.77 -11.90 -0.61
CA LEU A 586 -15.59 -11.58 -1.77
C LEU A 586 -16.54 -12.73 -2.05
N SER A 587 -17.85 -12.49 -1.97
CA SER A 587 -18.85 -13.52 -2.25
C SER A 587 -20.03 -13.07 -3.11
N GLY A 588 -20.40 -13.90 -4.10
CA GLY A 588 -21.57 -13.65 -4.94
C GLY A 588 -21.49 -12.40 -5.82
N ASN A 589 -20.29 -11.89 -6.10
CA ASN A 589 -20.09 -10.70 -6.93
C ASN A 589 -20.04 -11.04 -8.42
N SER A 590 -20.33 -10.08 -9.29
CA SER A 590 -20.20 -10.21 -10.74
C SER A 590 -19.16 -9.24 -11.29
N PHE A 591 -18.28 -9.73 -12.16
CA PHE A 591 -17.26 -8.96 -12.87
C PHE A 591 -17.49 -9.07 -14.37
N SER A 592 -17.45 -7.95 -15.11
CA SER A 592 -17.61 -8.00 -16.56
C SER A 592 -17.00 -6.88 -17.37
N GLY A 593 -16.38 -7.20 -18.52
CA GLY A 593 -15.75 -6.19 -19.38
C GLY A 593 -14.48 -5.57 -18.77
N ASP A 594 -14.08 -5.99 -17.57
CA ASP A 594 -12.87 -5.50 -16.93
C ASP A 594 -11.62 -6.07 -17.61
N LEU A 595 -10.49 -5.36 -17.63
CA LEU A 595 -9.27 -5.99 -18.13
C LEU A 595 -8.81 -7.11 -17.18
N ILE A 596 -8.85 -6.88 -15.88
CA ILE A 596 -8.66 -7.91 -14.86
C ILE A 596 -9.89 -7.90 -13.94
N GLY A 597 -10.54 -9.04 -13.74
CA GLY A 597 -11.67 -9.13 -12.82
C GLY A 597 -11.24 -8.86 -11.38
N PHE A 598 -10.32 -9.69 -10.87
CA PHE A 598 -9.80 -9.59 -9.51
C PHE A 598 -8.27 -9.72 -9.46
N GLN A 599 -7.62 -8.85 -8.69
CA GLN A 599 -6.16 -8.83 -8.54
C GLN A 599 -5.73 -8.81 -7.07
N ILE A 600 -4.70 -9.59 -6.75
CA ILE A 600 -3.95 -9.52 -5.50
C ILE A 600 -2.52 -9.11 -5.84
N GLN A 601 -2.02 -8.06 -5.18
CA GLN A 601 -0.66 -7.56 -5.34
C GLN A 601 -0.03 -7.33 -3.97
N ASP A 602 0.70 -8.33 -3.50
CA ASP A 602 1.20 -8.38 -2.13
C ASP A 602 2.72 -8.25 -2.02
N GLY A 603 3.17 -7.37 -1.13
CA GLY A 603 4.57 -7.09 -0.85
C GLY A 603 5.22 -8.01 0.17
N PHE A 604 4.48 -8.86 0.91
CA PHE A 604 4.99 -9.69 2.02
C PHE A 604 4.37 -11.11 2.02
N SER A 605 4.90 -12.04 2.82
CA SER A 605 4.53 -13.47 2.82
C SER A 605 3.40 -13.83 3.80
N SER A 606 2.86 -12.86 4.53
CA SER A 606 1.82 -13.08 5.56
C SER A 606 0.53 -12.27 5.33
N SER A 607 0.44 -11.53 4.23
CA SER A 607 -0.77 -10.83 3.76
C SER A 607 -1.56 -11.75 2.83
N GLY A 608 -2.88 -11.68 2.87
CA GLY A 608 -3.76 -12.57 2.12
C GLY A 608 -5.23 -12.16 2.17
N PHE A 609 -5.97 -12.40 1.09
CA PHE A 609 -7.42 -12.34 1.10
C PHE A 609 -7.99 -13.58 1.82
N GLY A 610 -9.19 -13.47 2.40
CA GLY A 610 -9.76 -14.59 3.16
C GLY A 610 -10.42 -15.65 2.25
N ASP A 611 -11.60 -15.34 1.72
CA ASP A 611 -12.39 -16.23 0.85
C ASP A 611 -12.95 -15.47 -0.35
N LEU A 612 -12.60 -15.92 -1.55
CA LEU A 612 -13.14 -15.50 -2.84
C LEU A 612 -14.07 -16.63 -3.33
N SER A 613 -15.36 -16.52 -3.02
CA SER A 613 -16.31 -17.63 -3.24
C SER A 613 -17.59 -17.28 -3.99
N GLY A 614 -18.00 -18.14 -4.92
CA GLY A 614 -19.29 -17.98 -5.61
C GLY A 614 -19.39 -16.75 -6.52
N ASN A 615 -18.26 -16.18 -6.97
CA ASN A 615 -18.25 -15.01 -7.83
C ASN A 615 -18.35 -15.42 -9.31
N ARG A 616 -18.92 -14.53 -10.13
CA ARG A 616 -19.07 -14.73 -11.58
C ARG A 616 -18.23 -13.71 -12.34
N ILE A 617 -17.19 -14.17 -13.03
CA ILE A 617 -16.27 -13.33 -13.80
C ILE A 617 -16.46 -13.64 -15.28
N ASN A 618 -16.98 -12.71 -16.08
CA ASN A 618 -17.22 -12.93 -17.51
C ASN A 618 -16.66 -11.82 -18.38
N ARG A 619 -16.21 -12.13 -19.61
CA ARG A 619 -15.80 -11.10 -20.59
C ARG A 619 -14.68 -10.18 -20.09
N CYS A 620 -13.93 -10.62 -19.09
CA CYS A 620 -12.70 -9.96 -18.69
C CYS A 620 -11.55 -10.44 -19.58
N LYS A 621 -10.48 -9.65 -19.76
CA LYS A 621 -9.29 -10.19 -20.43
C LYS A 621 -8.67 -11.29 -19.57
N THR A 622 -8.42 -11.00 -18.29
CA THR A 622 -7.97 -12.01 -17.31
C THR A 622 -8.96 -12.11 -16.16
N GLY A 623 -9.28 -13.32 -15.73
CA GLY A 623 -10.23 -13.56 -14.65
C GLY A 623 -9.68 -13.13 -13.28
N ILE A 624 -8.74 -13.92 -12.76
CA ILE A 624 -8.11 -13.70 -11.45
C ILE A 624 -6.59 -13.69 -11.61
N VAL A 625 -5.94 -12.73 -10.97
CA VAL A 625 -4.48 -12.62 -10.90
C VAL A 625 -4.02 -12.57 -9.45
N SER A 626 -3.09 -13.46 -9.07
CA SER A 626 -2.31 -13.37 -7.84
C SER A 626 -0.85 -13.07 -8.19
N SER A 627 -0.30 -11.97 -7.66
CA SER A 627 1.07 -11.51 -7.93
C SER A 627 1.83 -11.30 -6.61
N GLY A 628 2.19 -12.41 -5.96
CA GLY A 628 2.61 -12.42 -4.54
C GLY A 628 1.42 -12.56 -3.59
N GLY A 629 1.70 -12.90 -2.32
CA GLY A 629 0.71 -13.04 -1.24
C GLY A 629 0.56 -14.49 -0.74
N GLY A 630 0.18 -14.64 0.52
CA GLY A 630 0.04 -15.92 1.22
C GLY A 630 -1.43 -16.27 1.52
N ALA A 631 -1.70 -17.57 1.68
CA ALA A 631 -2.91 -18.21 2.22
C ALA A 631 -4.27 -17.50 1.99
N GLY A 632 -5.06 -18.04 1.06
CA GLY A 632 -6.44 -17.61 0.78
C GLY A 632 -7.23 -18.69 0.04
N MET A 633 -8.56 -18.61 0.09
CA MET A 633 -9.46 -19.61 -0.53
C MET A 633 -10.11 -19.06 -1.81
N ILE A 634 -9.88 -19.68 -2.97
CA ILE A 634 -10.57 -19.40 -4.22
C ILE A 634 -11.49 -20.58 -4.51
N ARG A 635 -12.80 -20.42 -4.35
CA ARG A 635 -13.71 -21.55 -4.53
C ARG A 635 -15.04 -21.26 -5.19
N GLN A 636 -15.58 -22.23 -5.90
CA GLN A 636 -16.96 -22.14 -6.43
C GLN A 636 -17.20 -20.92 -7.34
N ASN A 637 -16.13 -20.34 -7.91
CA ASN A 637 -16.25 -19.22 -8.84
C ASN A 637 -16.52 -19.73 -10.25
N GLN A 638 -17.27 -18.95 -11.02
CA GLN A 638 -17.51 -19.17 -12.44
C GLN A 638 -16.74 -18.12 -13.24
N ILE A 639 -15.68 -18.54 -13.93
CA ILE A 639 -14.82 -17.69 -14.75
C ILE A 639 -15.03 -18.10 -16.20
N LYS A 640 -15.71 -17.30 -17.01
CA LYS A 640 -16.11 -17.68 -18.39
C LYS A 640 -15.89 -16.56 -19.38
N GLU A 641 -15.81 -16.90 -20.67
CA GLU A 641 -15.65 -15.89 -21.75
C GLU A 641 -14.42 -14.96 -21.51
N VAL A 642 -13.36 -15.47 -20.89
CA VAL A 642 -12.11 -14.72 -20.62
C VAL A 642 -10.98 -15.17 -21.54
N SER A 643 -10.00 -14.31 -21.82
CA SER A 643 -8.77 -14.78 -22.50
C SER A 643 -8.00 -15.73 -21.60
N ASP A 644 -7.76 -15.33 -20.36
CA ASP A 644 -6.98 -16.10 -19.37
C ASP A 644 -7.77 -16.23 -18.06
N GLY A 645 -7.84 -17.46 -17.53
CA GLY A 645 -8.67 -17.80 -16.38
C GLY A 645 -8.11 -17.36 -15.04
N LEU A 646 -7.22 -18.18 -14.48
CA LEU A 646 -6.57 -17.96 -13.19
C LEU A 646 -5.05 -17.94 -13.37
N ASN A 647 -4.41 -16.87 -12.91
CA ASN A 647 -2.97 -16.70 -12.96
C ASN A 647 -2.38 -16.61 -11.55
N LEU A 648 -1.51 -17.56 -11.21
CA LEU A 648 -0.90 -17.77 -9.90
C LEU A 648 0.62 -17.54 -10.00
N SER A 649 1.03 -16.27 -9.98
CA SER A 649 2.43 -15.87 -10.12
C SER A 649 3.03 -15.45 -8.79
N GLY A 650 4.06 -16.16 -8.33
CA GLY A 650 4.67 -15.97 -7.01
C GLY A 650 3.70 -16.20 -5.84
N SER A 651 2.65 -17.00 -6.03
CA SER A 651 1.58 -17.23 -5.04
C SER A 651 1.97 -18.32 -4.03
N GLN A 652 1.52 -18.18 -2.78
CA GLN A 652 1.87 -19.10 -1.70
C GLN A 652 0.63 -19.59 -0.96
N ASP A 653 0.56 -20.90 -0.70
CA ASP A 653 -0.44 -21.53 0.17
C ASP A 653 -1.92 -21.25 -0.20
N LEU A 654 -2.23 -20.95 -1.46
CA LEU A 654 -3.60 -20.73 -1.91
C LEU A 654 -4.37 -22.06 -2.00
N ASN A 655 -5.63 -22.06 -1.60
CA ASN A 655 -6.55 -23.18 -1.79
C ASN A 655 -7.55 -22.85 -2.89
N VAL A 656 -7.32 -23.41 -4.08
CA VAL A 656 -8.13 -23.22 -5.28
C VAL A 656 -8.98 -24.46 -5.49
N LYS A 657 -10.29 -24.39 -5.22
CA LYS A 657 -11.15 -25.57 -5.33
C LYS A 657 -12.52 -25.35 -5.94
N GLU A 658 -13.04 -26.35 -6.63
CA GLU A 658 -14.43 -26.34 -7.12
C GLU A 658 -14.77 -25.14 -8.03
N ASN A 659 -13.78 -24.55 -8.71
CA ASN A 659 -14.02 -23.46 -9.65
C ASN A 659 -14.35 -24.01 -11.05
N GLN A 660 -15.19 -23.29 -11.78
CA GLN A 660 -15.49 -23.54 -13.18
C GLN A 660 -14.82 -22.46 -14.04
N ILE A 661 -13.77 -22.85 -14.77
CA ILE A 661 -12.93 -21.94 -15.55
C ILE A 661 -13.06 -22.31 -17.03
N GLU A 662 -13.56 -21.38 -17.84
CA GLU A 662 -13.68 -21.50 -19.29
C GLU A 662 -12.99 -20.30 -19.95
N ALA A 663 -11.73 -20.49 -20.33
CA ALA A 663 -10.89 -19.48 -20.97
C ALA A 663 -10.68 -19.79 -22.46
N TYR A 664 -10.36 -18.77 -23.26
CA TYR A 664 -9.97 -18.96 -24.66
C TYR A 664 -8.52 -19.48 -24.74
N ASN A 665 -7.58 -18.82 -24.08
CA ASN A 665 -6.15 -19.13 -24.19
C ASN A 665 -5.66 -20.02 -23.06
N THR A 666 -5.52 -19.49 -21.84
CA THR A 666 -4.94 -20.21 -20.69
C THR A 666 -5.98 -20.38 -19.59
N GLY A 667 -6.20 -21.62 -19.13
CA GLY A 667 -7.12 -21.91 -18.04
C GLY A 667 -6.51 -21.55 -16.68
N LEU A 668 -5.44 -22.25 -16.31
CA LEU A 668 -4.65 -22.02 -15.11
C LEU A 668 -3.17 -21.82 -15.49
N SER A 669 -2.55 -20.75 -14.99
CA SER A 669 -1.13 -20.47 -15.15
C SER A 669 -0.42 -20.42 -13.80
N LEU A 670 0.75 -21.05 -13.70
CA LEU A 670 1.72 -20.85 -12.61
C LEU A 670 3.02 -20.29 -13.18
N ALA A 671 3.60 -19.30 -12.51
CA ALA A 671 4.86 -18.69 -12.90
C ALA A 671 5.64 -18.16 -11.69
N GLN A 672 6.92 -17.82 -11.88
CA GLN A 672 7.67 -16.97 -10.95
C GLN A 672 7.01 -15.58 -10.88
N GLY A 673 6.92 -15.01 -9.68
CA GLY A 673 6.47 -13.62 -9.50
C GLY A 673 7.64 -12.65 -9.53
N THR A 674 7.47 -11.51 -10.22
CA THR A 674 8.38 -10.35 -10.13
C THR A 674 7.68 -9.25 -9.35
N ILE A 675 8.29 -8.78 -8.25
CA ILE A 675 7.81 -7.56 -7.55
C ILE A 675 8.49 -6.35 -8.18
N HIS A 676 7.70 -5.29 -8.31
CA HIS A 676 8.01 -3.90 -8.70
C HIS A 676 9.50 -3.46 -8.63
N PRO A 677 10.01 -2.68 -9.62
CA PRO A 677 11.40 -2.21 -9.68
C PRO A 677 11.88 -1.29 -8.54
N SER A 678 10.97 -0.65 -7.78
CA SER A 678 11.37 0.31 -6.73
C SER A 678 11.63 -0.29 -5.34
N THR A 679 11.25 -1.54 -5.10
CA THR A 679 11.56 -2.25 -3.85
C THR A 679 12.20 -3.59 -4.18
N ILE A 680 13.54 -3.63 -4.23
CA ILE A 680 14.40 -4.82 -4.25
C ILE A 680 13.82 -5.98 -5.08
N THR A 681 14.26 -6.13 -6.33
CA THR A 681 13.95 -7.27 -7.22
C THR A 681 14.22 -8.62 -6.54
N LYS A 682 13.23 -9.13 -5.80
CA LYS A 682 13.18 -10.49 -5.27
C LYS A 682 12.15 -11.24 -6.09
N SER A 683 12.63 -12.11 -6.96
CA SER A 683 11.81 -13.16 -7.56
C SER A 683 11.11 -13.97 -6.47
N ARG A 684 9.83 -14.30 -6.66
CA ARG A 684 9.06 -15.14 -5.73
C ARG A 684 8.68 -16.45 -6.38
N ALA A 685 8.96 -17.54 -5.68
CA ALA A 685 8.50 -18.86 -6.04
C ALA A 685 6.99 -19.01 -5.80
N SER A 686 6.34 -19.82 -6.63
CA SER A 686 4.96 -20.26 -6.44
C SER A 686 4.97 -21.64 -5.78
N PHE A 687 4.53 -21.74 -4.53
CA PHE A 687 4.59 -23.00 -3.77
C PHE A 687 3.42 -23.16 -2.78
N GLY A 688 3.19 -24.40 -2.32
CA GLY A 688 2.18 -24.71 -1.31
C GLY A 688 0.73 -24.55 -1.79
N ASN A 689 0.50 -24.13 -3.03
CA ASN A 689 -0.83 -23.93 -3.57
C ASN A 689 -1.51 -25.30 -3.78
N LYS A 690 -2.76 -25.44 -3.32
CA LYS A 690 -3.60 -26.63 -3.46
C LYS A 690 -4.69 -26.35 -4.47
N VAL A 691 -4.60 -26.98 -5.64
CA VAL A 691 -5.55 -26.88 -6.75
C VAL A 691 -6.34 -28.19 -6.84
N VAL A 692 -7.59 -28.17 -6.36
CA VAL A 692 -8.37 -29.39 -6.13
C VAL A 692 -9.77 -29.30 -6.71
N ARG A 693 -10.21 -30.30 -7.50
CA ARG A 693 -11.60 -30.37 -8.00
C ARG A 693 -12.08 -29.19 -8.84
N ASN A 694 -11.19 -28.58 -9.61
CA ASN A 694 -11.56 -27.52 -10.55
C ASN A 694 -11.89 -28.10 -11.93
N SER A 695 -12.86 -27.49 -12.61
CA SER A 695 -13.16 -27.77 -14.03
C SER A 695 -12.54 -26.66 -14.87
N ILE A 696 -11.53 -26.98 -15.68
CA ILE A 696 -10.72 -25.99 -16.40
C ILE A 696 -10.72 -26.32 -17.89
N THR A 697 -11.33 -25.45 -18.70
CA THR A 697 -11.46 -25.61 -20.15
C THR A 697 -10.78 -24.44 -20.87
N ALA A 698 -9.75 -24.71 -21.67
CA ALA A 698 -9.02 -23.69 -22.45
C ALA A 698 -8.23 -24.33 -23.60
N GLU A 699 -7.61 -23.53 -24.48
CA GLU A 699 -6.58 -24.06 -25.40
C GLU A 699 -5.40 -24.67 -24.64
N LYS A 700 -4.97 -24.00 -23.57
CA LYS A 700 -3.97 -24.49 -22.60
C LYS A 700 -4.62 -24.56 -21.22
N PRO A 701 -5.26 -25.70 -20.87
CA PRO A 701 -5.94 -25.83 -19.57
C PRO A 701 -5.00 -25.59 -18.39
N LEU A 702 -3.75 -26.04 -18.51
CA LEU A 702 -2.70 -25.80 -17.54
C LEU A 702 -1.43 -25.31 -18.24
N GLN A 703 -0.82 -24.25 -17.71
CA GLN A 703 0.47 -23.75 -18.12
C GLN A 703 1.37 -23.55 -16.89
N ILE A 704 2.57 -24.13 -16.91
CA ILE A 704 3.61 -23.91 -15.90
C ILE A 704 4.79 -23.23 -16.62
N LYS A 705 5.08 -21.97 -16.25
CA LYS A 705 6.11 -21.12 -16.87
C LYS A 705 7.39 -21.13 -16.01
N ASP A 706 8.32 -22.02 -16.41
CA ASP A 706 9.70 -22.24 -15.95
C ASP A 706 9.93 -23.07 -14.65
N SER A 707 11.15 -23.62 -14.55
CA SER A 707 11.66 -24.84 -13.86
C SER A 707 11.30 -25.09 -12.39
N SER A 708 11.46 -26.35 -11.97
CA SER A 708 11.27 -26.87 -10.59
C SER A 708 11.94 -26.06 -9.47
N GLU A 709 12.85 -25.14 -9.80
CA GLU A 709 13.49 -24.22 -8.85
C GLU A 709 12.53 -23.15 -8.30
N TRP A 710 11.53 -22.72 -9.07
CA TRP A 710 10.63 -21.60 -8.68
C TRP A 710 9.17 -22.01 -8.54
N ILE A 711 8.81 -23.21 -8.99
CA ILE A 711 7.44 -23.73 -8.93
C ILE A 711 7.49 -25.14 -8.35
N TYR A 712 7.32 -25.26 -7.04
CA TYR A 712 7.52 -26.50 -6.28
C TYR A 712 6.51 -26.61 -5.13
N GLY A 713 6.36 -27.80 -4.54
CA GLY A 713 5.48 -28.02 -3.38
C GLY A 713 4.00 -27.67 -3.60
N ASN A 714 3.53 -27.53 -4.85
CA ASN A 714 2.11 -27.32 -5.16
C ASN A 714 1.41 -28.67 -5.33
N THR A 715 0.13 -28.75 -5.00
CA THR A 715 -0.69 -29.96 -5.14
C THR A 715 -1.78 -29.76 -6.19
N PHE A 716 -1.84 -30.64 -7.18
CA PHE A 716 -2.88 -30.68 -8.21
C PHE A 716 -3.56 -32.04 -8.19
N VAL A 717 -4.82 -32.10 -7.76
CA VAL A 717 -5.52 -33.38 -7.61
C VAL A 717 -7.00 -33.28 -7.92
N LEU A 718 -7.54 -34.29 -8.61
CA LEU A 718 -8.94 -34.39 -9.00
C LEU A 718 -9.45 -33.21 -9.84
N ASN A 719 -8.60 -32.58 -10.68
CA ASN A 719 -9.05 -31.53 -11.59
C ASN A 719 -9.45 -32.10 -12.95
N ASP A 720 -10.39 -31.44 -13.64
CA ASP A 720 -10.74 -31.72 -15.03
C ASP A 720 -10.04 -30.71 -15.96
N PHE A 721 -8.98 -31.13 -16.65
CA PHE A 721 -8.26 -30.31 -17.64
C PHE A 721 -8.74 -30.59 -19.07
N ASN A 722 -9.54 -29.68 -19.62
CA ASN A 722 -10.21 -29.84 -20.91
C ASN A 722 -9.62 -28.95 -22.01
N SER A 723 -8.87 -29.55 -22.94
CA SER A 723 -8.29 -28.83 -24.08
C SER A 723 -9.34 -28.57 -25.17
N ARG A 724 -9.45 -27.31 -25.63
CA ARG A 724 -10.32 -26.93 -26.76
C ARG A 724 -9.79 -27.41 -28.12
N ASN A 725 -8.48 -27.70 -28.22
CA ASN A 725 -7.87 -28.23 -29.44
C ASN A 725 -7.32 -29.65 -29.17
N ALA A 726 -7.78 -30.62 -29.96
CA ALA A 726 -7.38 -32.04 -29.85
C ALA A 726 -5.94 -32.33 -30.32
N THR A 727 -5.22 -31.32 -30.78
CA THR A 727 -3.91 -31.45 -31.44
C THR A 727 -3.00 -30.28 -31.08
N THR A 728 -2.27 -30.37 -29.97
CA THR A 728 -0.83 -30.00 -29.88
C THR A 728 -0.36 -30.20 -28.45
N GLY A 729 0.72 -30.97 -28.30
CA GLY A 729 1.52 -30.96 -27.09
C GLY A 729 2.07 -29.57 -26.80
N LEU A 730 2.31 -29.31 -25.52
CA LEU A 730 2.88 -28.07 -24.99
C LEU A 730 4.23 -27.77 -25.67
N THR A 731 4.23 -26.92 -26.69
CA THR A 731 5.44 -26.26 -27.18
C THR A 731 5.50 -24.86 -26.59
N GLY A 732 6.61 -24.56 -25.90
CA GLY A 732 6.93 -23.22 -25.44
C GLY A 732 7.13 -22.24 -26.60
N LEU A 733 7.01 -20.93 -26.31
CA LEU A 733 7.92 -19.86 -26.74
C LEU A 733 7.37 -18.45 -26.51
N SER A 734 8.34 -17.53 -26.41
CA SER A 734 8.43 -16.06 -26.55
C SER A 734 7.80 -15.14 -25.49
N SER A 735 8.73 -14.47 -24.79
CA SER A 735 8.59 -13.17 -24.12
C SER A 735 8.23 -12.06 -25.12
N GLN A 736 7.34 -11.16 -24.74
CA GLN A 736 7.14 -9.88 -25.42
C GLN A 736 7.40 -8.74 -24.44
N ASP A 737 7.81 -7.61 -25.01
CA ASP A 737 8.66 -6.56 -24.43
C ASP A 737 8.09 -5.71 -23.28
N SER A 738 9.04 -5.35 -22.43
CA SER A 738 8.98 -4.39 -21.32
C SER A 738 8.83 -2.93 -21.75
N GLY A 739 7.76 -2.28 -21.29
CA GLY A 739 7.68 -0.83 -21.13
C GLY A 739 8.00 -0.42 -19.69
N SER A 740 8.84 0.60 -19.50
CA SER A 740 9.12 1.21 -18.20
C SER A 740 7.95 2.09 -17.74
N ASP A 741 7.71 2.20 -16.42
CA ASP A 741 7.88 3.49 -15.73
C ASP A 741 7.63 3.41 -14.22
N SER A 742 8.34 4.32 -13.54
CA SER A 742 8.63 4.45 -12.12
C SER A 742 7.58 5.25 -11.31
N ASP A 743 7.59 4.97 -10.00
CA ASP A 743 6.94 5.60 -8.82
C ASP A 743 6.24 6.96 -8.96
N ASP A 744 5.00 7.06 -8.44
CA ASP A 744 4.70 7.54 -7.06
C ASP A 744 3.18 7.67 -6.82
N SER A 745 2.73 7.39 -5.58
CA SER A 745 1.36 7.58 -5.02
C SER A 745 0.21 6.79 -5.68
N TRP A 746 -0.23 5.69 -5.05
CA TRP A 746 -1.45 4.91 -5.39
C TRP A 746 -1.72 4.70 -6.88
N GLY A 747 -0.69 4.65 -7.74
CA GLY A 747 -0.71 5.24 -9.09
C GLY A 747 -0.01 4.48 -10.24
N GLY A 748 0.98 3.63 -9.94
CA GLY A 748 1.89 3.08 -10.97
C GLY A 748 1.60 1.66 -11.44
N PHE A 749 0.47 1.42 -12.12
CA PHE A 749 0.41 0.34 -13.11
C PHE A 749 -0.67 0.69 -14.13
N THR A 750 -0.24 1.02 -15.34
CA THR A 750 -1.04 0.80 -16.54
C THR A 750 -1.07 -0.70 -16.80
N PRO A 751 -2.20 -1.30 -17.17
CA PRO A 751 -2.32 -2.74 -17.32
C PRO A 751 -1.50 -3.39 -18.45
N ALA A 752 -0.66 -2.61 -19.13
CA ALA A 752 0.11 -3.05 -20.29
C ALA A 752 1.31 -3.95 -19.94
N ASN A 753 1.89 -3.83 -18.73
CA ASN A 753 3.23 -4.37 -18.46
C ASN A 753 3.27 -5.33 -17.26
N VAL A 754 2.31 -6.25 -17.11
CA VAL A 754 2.61 -7.45 -16.30
C VAL A 754 3.43 -8.39 -17.16
N ASP A 755 4.70 -8.04 -17.37
CA ASP A 755 5.66 -8.84 -18.11
C ASP A 755 6.20 -9.94 -17.21
N PHE A 756 5.71 -11.14 -17.48
CA PHE A 756 6.14 -12.39 -16.83
C PHE A 756 7.43 -12.85 -17.51
N VAL A 757 8.55 -12.67 -16.83
CA VAL A 757 9.87 -13.03 -17.35
C VAL A 757 10.14 -14.51 -17.11
N ASP A 758 10.40 -15.26 -18.19
CA ASP A 758 11.16 -16.51 -18.15
C ASP A 758 12.61 -16.14 -17.84
N SER A 759 12.97 -16.09 -16.55
CA SER A 759 14.33 -15.72 -16.15
C SER A 759 15.21 -16.95 -16.29
N GLY A 760 15.71 -17.19 -17.50
CA GLY A 760 16.71 -18.23 -17.81
C GLY A 760 18.07 -18.01 -17.10
N LYS A 761 18.08 -17.78 -15.79
CA LYS A 761 19.23 -17.61 -14.92
C LYS A 761 19.00 -18.35 -13.60
N SER A 762 19.76 -19.42 -13.42
CA SER A 762 19.94 -20.11 -12.15
C SER A 762 20.67 -19.22 -11.15
N LYS A 763 20.18 -19.18 -9.91
CA LYS A 763 20.95 -18.71 -8.76
C LYS A 763 20.95 -19.80 -7.70
N GLN A 764 22.14 -20.25 -7.34
CA GLN A 764 22.38 -21.23 -6.30
C GLN A 764 21.81 -20.77 -4.95
N VAL A 765 21.07 -21.63 -4.24
CA VAL A 765 21.20 -21.96 -2.80
C VAL A 765 20.13 -23.01 -2.41
N GLU A 766 20.61 -24.06 -1.73
CA GLU A 766 19.94 -25.08 -0.88
C GLU A 766 18.78 -25.90 -1.48
N GLN A 767 19.02 -27.22 -1.59
CA GLN A 767 18.02 -28.24 -1.88
C GLN A 767 16.80 -28.09 -0.96
N VAL A 768 15.71 -27.54 -1.48
CA VAL A 768 14.38 -27.70 -0.90
C VAL A 768 13.76 -28.92 -1.59
N GLU A 769 13.78 -30.06 -0.91
CA GLU A 769 12.97 -31.21 -1.31
C GLU A 769 11.49 -30.84 -1.20
N THR A 770 10.81 -30.63 -2.32
CA THR A 770 9.41 -31.05 -2.56
C THR A 770 9.00 -30.71 -3.99
N SER A 771 9.07 -31.67 -4.90
CA SER A 771 8.42 -31.57 -6.22
C SER A 771 6.93 -31.26 -6.08
N ASN A 772 6.30 -30.71 -7.14
CA ASN A 772 4.84 -30.61 -7.18
C ASN A 772 4.20 -32.01 -7.08
N THR A 773 3.09 -32.11 -6.35
CA THR A 773 2.29 -33.32 -6.19
C THR A 773 1.15 -33.32 -7.19
N TRP A 774 0.95 -34.44 -7.91
CA TRP A 774 -0.03 -34.58 -8.98
C TRP A 774 -1.12 -35.61 -8.68
N ASP A 775 -1.13 -36.12 -7.45
CA ASP A 775 -2.05 -37.13 -6.96
C ASP A 775 -2.43 -36.85 -5.50
N THR A 776 -3.24 -37.72 -4.92
CA THR A 776 -3.72 -37.59 -3.54
C THR A 776 -2.63 -37.65 -2.47
N GLY A 777 -1.39 -38.02 -2.81
CA GLY A 777 -0.27 -38.20 -1.88
C GLY A 777 -0.40 -39.46 -1.01
N GLU A 778 -1.63 -39.81 -0.65
CA GLU A 778 -2.01 -41.02 0.09
C GLU A 778 -3.09 -41.81 -0.65
N ARG A 779 -3.13 -43.14 -0.43
CA ARG A 779 -4.18 -43.99 -1.02
C ARG A 779 -5.52 -43.62 -0.42
N VAL A 780 -6.45 -43.18 -1.26
CA VAL A 780 -7.83 -42.91 -0.88
C VAL A 780 -8.74 -44.06 -1.28
N ARG A 781 -9.80 -44.27 -0.51
CA ARG A 781 -10.92 -45.10 -0.95
C ARG A 781 -11.84 -44.26 -1.84
N TYR A 782 -12.25 -44.83 -2.96
CA TYR A 782 -13.15 -44.14 -3.88
C TYR A 782 -14.11 -45.10 -4.58
N ILE A 783 -15.27 -44.58 -4.97
CA ILE A 783 -16.25 -45.28 -5.79
C ILE A 783 -16.11 -44.80 -7.24
N TYR A 784 -15.98 -45.75 -8.18
CA TYR A 784 -16.02 -45.53 -9.63
C TYR A 784 -16.85 -46.64 -10.27
N GLY A 785 -17.79 -46.32 -11.16
CA GLY A 785 -18.59 -47.34 -11.87
C GLY A 785 -19.32 -48.36 -10.96
N ASN A 786 -19.92 -47.91 -9.85
CA ASN A 786 -20.56 -48.73 -8.81
C ASN A 786 -19.64 -49.72 -8.05
N SER A 787 -18.32 -49.61 -8.23
CA SER A 787 -17.33 -50.45 -7.55
C SER A 787 -16.45 -49.59 -6.63
N THR A 788 -16.08 -50.14 -5.48
CA THR A 788 -15.18 -49.48 -4.52
C THR A 788 -13.74 -49.90 -4.79
N PHE A 789 -12.85 -48.92 -4.90
CA PHE A 789 -11.43 -49.10 -5.12
C PHE A 789 -10.63 -48.39 -4.01
N SER A 790 -9.36 -48.74 -3.90
CA SER A 790 -8.37 -48.02 -3.08
C SER A 790 -7.14 -47.77 -3.93
N GLY A 791 -6.68 -46.51 -3.99
CA GLY A 791 -5.54 -46.13 -4.82
C GLY A 791 -5.20 -44.65 -4.70
N LEU A 792 -4.14 -44.23 -5.39
CA LEU A 792 -3.83 -42.83 -5.60
C LEU A 792 -4.67 -42.32 -6.78
N LEU A 793 -5.22 -41.11 -6.65
CA LEU A 793 -6.01 -40.47 -7.71
C LEU A 793 -5.29 -39.21 -8.19
N GLY A 794 -5.09 -39.07 -9.49
CA GLY A 794 -4.51 -37.89 -10.14
C GLY A 794 -5.56 -36.94 -10.70
N ASN A 795 -5.33 -36.47 -11.92
CA ASN A 795 -6.20 -35.52 -12.62
C ASN A 795 -6.77 -36.12 -13.91
N HIS A 796 -7.90 -35.59 -14.36
CA HIS A 796 -8.49 -35.94 -15.65
C HIS A 796 -7.95 -35.03 -16.75
N TRP A 797 -7.55 -35.63 -17.88
CA TRP A 797 -7.02 -34.93 -19.05
C TRP A 797 -7.78 -35.38 -20.30
N THR A 798 -8.47 -34.48 -21.00
CA THR A 798 -9.31 -34.87 -22.17
C THR A 798 -8.54 -35.52 -23.31
N ASN A 799 -7.23 -35.26 -23.41
CA ASN A 799 -6.33 -35.84 -24.40
C ASN A 799 -5.60 -37.10 -23.91
N TYR A 800 -5.92 -37.62 -22.71
CA TYR A 800 -5.37 -38.87 -22.23
C TYR A 800 -5.84 -40.05 -23.09
N LYS A 801 -4.92 -40.94 -23.46
CA LYS A 801 -5.17 -42.09 -24.35
C LYS A 801 -4.71 -43.43 -23.76
N GLY A 802 -4.32 -43.46 -22.48
CA GLY A 802 -3.93 -44.69 -21.80
C GLY A 802 -5.14 -45.56 -21.44
N ASN A 803 -4.89 -46.82 -21.09
CA ASN A 803 -5.96 -47.73 -20.69
C ASN A 803 -6.21 -47.63 -19.18
N GLU A 804 -7.36 -48.12 -18.72
CA GLU A 804 -7.66 -48.22 -17.30
C GLU A 804 -6.97 -49.42 -16.64
N ILE A 805 -6.39 -49.21 -15.46
CA ILE A 805 -5.91 -50.28 -14.57
C ILE A 805 -7.14 -50.97 -13.99
N ALA A 806 -7.38 -52.23 -14.38
CA ALA A 806 -8.40 -53.10 -13.78
C ALA A 806 -9.79 -52.47 -13.64
N ALA A 807 -10.21 -51.65 -14.61
CA ALA A 807 -11.49 -50.90 -14.60
C ALA A 807 -11.68 -49.99 -13.37
N SER A 808 -10.59 -49.57 -12.74
CA SER A 808 -10.59 -48.69 -11.57
C SER A 808 -10.83 -47.22 -11.91
N GLY A 809 -10.90 -46.86 -13.19
CA GLY A 809 -10.92 -45.47 -13.63
C GLY A 809 -9.57 -44.75 -13.50
N VAL A 810 -8.50 -45.43 -13.06
CA VAL A 810 -7.14 -44.87 -13.03
C VAL A 810 -6.35 -45.42 -14.20
N GLY A 811 -5.63 -44.55 -14.91
CA GLY A 811 -4.86 -44.88 -16.09
C GLY A 811 -3.57 -45.66 -15.82
N ASP A 812 -3.20 -46.54 -16.74
CA ASP A 812 -2.01 -47.40 -16.67
C ASP A 812 -0.71 -46.70 -17.11
N THR A 813 -0.84 -45.62 -17.86
CA THR A 813 0.27 -44.85 -18.43
C THR A 813 0.33 -43.47 -17.78
N PRO A 814 1.47 -43.03 -17.21
CA PRO A 814 1.62 -41.68 -16.69
C PRO A 814 1.35 -40.59 -17.76
N TYR A 815 0.78 -39.46 -17.35
CA TYR A 815 0.60 -38.28 -18.18
C TYR A 815 1.70 -37.25 -17.93
N THR A 816 2.54 -37.00 -18.92
CA THR A 816 3.64 -36.03 -18.83
C THR A 816 3.14 -34.61 -19.11
N ILE A 817 3.23 -33.71 -18.13
CA ILE A 817 2.95 -32.28 -18.30
C ILE A 817 4.18 -31.57 -18.91
N ASN A 818 5.35 -31.75 -18.29
CA ASN A 818 6.66 -31.33 -18.81
C ASN A 818 7.77 -32.22 -18.21
N THR A 819 9.04 -31.85 -18.36
CA THR A 819 10.18 -32.67 -17.89
C THR A 819 10.18 -32.92 -16.38
N ASP A 820 9.62 -32.00 -15.61
CA ASP A 820 9.71 -32.00 -14.14
C ASP A 820 8.36 -32.34 -13.48
N ASN A 821 7.29 -32.45 -14.27
CA ASN A 821 5.93 -32.60 -13.79
C ASN A 821 5.21 -33.73 -14.55
N VAL A 822 4.88 -34.79 -13.83
CA VAL A 822 4.25 -36.00 -14.36
C VAL A 822 3.12 -36.41 -13.42
N ASP A 823 1.91 -36.53 -13.95
CA ASP A 823 0.79 -37.16 -13.27
C ASP A 823 0.90 -38.68 -13.47
N LYS A 824 1.23 -39.40 -12.40
CA LYS A 824 1.43 -40.86 -12.45
C LYS A 824 0.12 -41.64 -12.40
N TYR A 825 -0.98 -41.01 -12.02
CA TYR A 825 -2.27 -41.65 -11.80
C TYR A 825 -3.41 -40.89 -12.50
N PRO A 826 -3.29 -40.62 -13.82
CA PRO A 826 -4.30 -39.86 -14.55
C PRO A 826 -5.65 -40.57 -14.50
N LEU A 827 -6.72 -39.80 -14.38
CA LEU A 827 -8.09 -40.32 -14.39
C LEU A 827 -8.58 -40.50 -15.82
N THR A 828 -9.27 -41.60 -16.08
CA THR A 828 -9.89 -41.89 -17.39
C THR A 828 -11.29 -41.31 -17.54
N GLY A 829 -11.92 -40.92 -16.44
CA GLY A 829 -13.20 -40.23 -16.37
C GLY A 829 -13.12 -38.87 -15.68
N LEU A 830 -14.21 -38.11 -15.74
CA LEU A 830 -14.31 -36.81 -15.05
C LEU A 830 -14.21 -36.98 -13.53
N GLN A 831 -13.62 -36.01 -12.84
CA GLN A 831 -13.42 -36.06 -11.38
C GLN A 831 -14.72 -36.26 -10.58
N ASN A 832 -15.87 -35.79 -11.10
CA ASN A 832 -17.18 -35.97 -10.46
C ASN A 832 -17.68 -37.43 -10.47
N GLN A 833 -17.06 -38.32 -11.24
CA GLN A 833 -17.34 -39.75 -11.26
C GLN A 833 -16.61 -40.50 -10.14
N TYR A 834 -15.66 -39.86 -9.47
CA TYR A 834 -14.85 -40.43 -8.39
C TYR A 834 -15.35 -39.86 -7.06
N GLN A 835 -16.18 -40.63 -6.38
CA GLN A 835 -16.62 -40.27 -5.03
C GLN A 835 -15.56 -40.76 -4.05
N THR A 836 -14.70 -39.86 -3.58
CA THR A 836 -13.75 -40.18 -2.51
C THR A 836 -14.52 -40.33 -1.22
N GLU A 837 -14.48 -41.50 -0.62
CA GLU A 837 -14.92 -41.69 0.75
C GLU A 837 -13.81 -41.12 1.63
N GLY A 838 -14.05 -39.98 2.27
CA GLY A 838 -13.14 -39.49 3.30
C GLY A 838 -13.05 -40.57 4.37
N GLY A 839 -11.87 -41.15 4.56
CA GLY A 839 -11.71 -42.24 5.52
C GLY A 839 -10.54 -43.12 5.16
N GLY A 840 -9.60 -43.23 6.09
CA GLY A 840 -8.40 -44.03 5.96
C GLY A 840 -8.66 -45.53 5.69
N TYR A 841 -7.58 -46.30 5.61
CA TYR A 841 -7.58 -47.73 5.33
C TYR A 841 -8.57 -48.48 6.23
N PRO A 842 -9.51 -49.26 5.68
CA PRO A 842 -10.53 -49.91 6.49
C PRO A 842 -9.98 -51.04 7.35
N LEU A 843 -10.38 -51.04 8.61
CA LEU A 843 -10.27 -52.19 9.50
C LEU A 843 -11.67 -52.70 9.81
N ASP A 844 -12.07 -53.77 9.11
CA ASP A 844 -13.38 -54.38 9.29
C ASP A 844 -13.40 -55.29 10.53
N LEU A 845 -14.24 -54.94 11.49
CA LEU A 845 -14.52 -55.75 12.67
C LEU A 845 -15.80 -56.56 12.46
N LYS A 846 -15.78 -57.83 12.83
CA LYS A 846 -16.96 -58.70 12.87
C LYS A 846 -17.56 -58.71 14.27
N SER A 847 -18.85 -59.02 14.36
CA SER A 847 -19.50 -59.23 15.65
C SER A 847 -18.78 -60.36 16.41
N GLY A 848 -18.50 -60.12 17.69
CA GLY A 848 -17.65 -60.96 18.54
C GLY A 848 -16.22 -60.45 18.70
N TRP A 849 -15.30 -61.35 19.02
CA TRP A 849 -13.88 -61.02 19.16
C TRP A 849 -13.19 -60.88 17.81
N ASN A 850 -12.22 -59.97 17.74
CA ASN A 850 -11.37 -59.73 16.58
C ASN A 850 -9.92 -59.65 17.07
N LEU A 851 -9.02 -60.36 16.39
CA LEU A 851 -7.57 -60.22 16.59
C LEU A 851 -7.01 -59.43 15.41
N ILE A 852 -6.62 -58.18 15.69
CA ILE A 852 -6.31 -57.14 14.69
C ILE A 852 -4.88 -56.61 14.86
N SER A 853 -4.42 -55.88 13.86
CA SER A 853 -3.21 -55.06 13.89
C SER A 853 -3.35 -53.88 12.93
N THR A 854 -2.53 -52.85 13.06
CA THR A 854 -2.36 -51.85 12.01
C THR A 854 -1.28 -52.31 11.02
N PRO A 855 -1.49 -52.16 9.70
CA PRO A 855 -0.49 -52.52 8.67
C PRO A 855 0.75 -51.62 8.60
N SER A 856 0.63 -50.39 9.11
CA SER A 856 1.66 -49.35 9.09
C SER A 856 1.44 -48.39 10.26
N ASP A 857 2.35 -47.44 10.49
CA ASP A 857 2.18 -46.42 11.51
C ASP A 857 0.99 -45.52 11.16
N LEU A 858 0.27 -45.10 12.19
CA LEU A 858 -0.88 -44.22 12.06
C LEU A 858 -0.46 -42.76 12.23
N ALA A 859 -1.12 -41.85 11.50
CA ALA A 859 -0.86 -40.41 11.53
C ALA A 859 -1.04 -39.83 12.94
N SER A 860 -0.27 -38.79 13.26
CA SER A 860 -0.38 -38.07 14.53
C SER A 860 -1.81 -37.57 14.78
N GLY A 861 -2.32 -37.79 15.99
CA GLY A 861 -3.72 -37.51 16.36
C GLY A 861 -4.69 -38.66 16.05
N HIS A 862 -4.27 -39.67 15.28
CA HIS A 862 -5.05 -40.87 14.94
C HIS A 862 -4.30 -42.17 15.29
N ASN A 863 -3.30 -42.11 16.16
CA ASN A 863 -2.38 -43.22 16.47
C ASN A 863 -2.57 -43.87 17.84
N THR A 864 -3.68 -43.56 18.54
CA THR A 864 -4.00 -44.16 19.85
C THR A 864 -5.25 -45.02 19.78
N ALA A 865 -5.52 -45.82 20.81
CA ALA A 865 -6.70 -46.69 20.87
C ALA A 865 -8.04 -45.92 20.79
N LEU A 866 -8.03 -44.58 20.92
CA LEU A 866 -9.19 -43.71 20.68
C LEU A 866 -9.82 -43.88 19.29
N ILE A 867 -9.07 -44.37 18.29
CA ILE A 867 -9.64 -44.69 16.96
C ILE A 867 -10.75 -45.75 17.02
N PHE A 868 -10.80 -46.54 18.10
CA PHE A 868 -11.83 -47.55 18.34
C PHE A 868 -12.98 -47.06 19.24
N SER A 869 -13.03 -45.77 19.59
CA SER A 869 -14.01 -45.22 20.54
C SER A 869 -15.47 -45.40 20.10
N ASP A 870 -15.72 -45.41 18.79
CA ASP A 870 -17.05 -45.65 18.20
C ASP A 870 -17.42 -47.14 18.11
N VAL A 871 -16.50 -48.05 18.45
CA VAL A 871 -16.79 -49.49 18.49
C VAL A 871 -17.51 -49.83 19.78
N ASN A 872 -18.78 -50.22 19.67
CA ASN A 872 -19.53 -50.72 20.81
C ASN A 872 -18.98 -52.10 21.24
N SER A 873 -18.11 -52.10 22.27
CA SER A 873 -17.46 -53.31 22.78
C SER A 873 -18.33 -54.16 23.72
N GLY A 874 -19.58 -53.76 23.98
CA GLY A 874 -20.43 -54.45 24.94
C GLY A 874 -19.86 -54.45 26.36
N GLY A 875 -19.00 -53.48 26.69
CA GLY A 875 -18.34 -53.35 27.99
C GLY A 875 -17.02 -54.12 28.14
N HIS A 876 -16.54 -54.79 27.08
CA HIS A 876 -15.25 -55.48 27.11
C HIS A 876 -14.09 -54.51 26.88
N SER A 877 -12.97 -54.77 27.56
CA SER A 877 -11.71 -54.07 27.31
C SER A 877 -11.01 -54.60 26.06
N MET A 878 -10.17 -53.74 25.46
CA MET A 878 -9.20 -54.14 24.45
C MET A 878 -7.93 -54.67 25.13
N TYR A 879 -7.30 -55.70 24.55
CA TYR A 879 -6.14 -56.36 25.14
C TYR A 879 -4.99 -56.50 24.13
N SER A 880 -3.75 -56.43 24.61
CA SER A 880 -2.56 -56.86 23.88
C SER A 880 -1.79 -57.90 24.70
N PHE A 881 -0.95 -58.69 24.03
CA PHE A 881 -0.10 -59.68 24.68
C PHE A 881 1.34 -59.54 24.19
N ALA A 882 2.22 -59.14 25.10
CA ALA A 882 3.65 -58.97 24.85
C ALA A 882 4.42 -59.40 26.10
N ASN A 883 5.67 -59.86 25.92
CA ASN A 883 6.55 -60.27 27.01
C ASN A 883 5.92 -61.29 27.99
N GLY A 884 5.13 -62.23 27.45
CA GLY A 884 4.49 -63.29 28.22
C GLY A 884 3.32 -62.84 29.11
N SER A 885 2.85 -61.59 29.00
CA SER A 885 1.81 -61.01 29.86
C SER A 885 0.70 -60.33 29.06
N TRP A 886 -0.52 -60.38 29.58
CA TRP A 886 -1.67 -59.66 29.04
C TRP A 886 -1.71 -58.23 29.58
N THR A 887 -1.92 -57.26 28.70
CA THR A 887 -2.10 -55.85 29.05
C THR A 887 -3.42 -55.32 28.54
N VAL A 888 -4.15 -54.59 29.38
CA VAL A 888 -5.35 -53.85 28.97
C VAL A 888 -4.89 -52.60 28.22
N VAL A 889 -5.38 -52.44 26.99
CA VAL A 889 -5.12 -51.27 26.15
C VAL A 889 -6.08 -50.16 26.55
N LYS A 890 -5.53 -49.02 26.96
CA LYS A 890 -6.27 -47.82 27.35
C LYS A 890 -6.41 -46.88 26.16
N ALA A 891 -7.39 -45.98 26.22
CA ALA A 891 -7.71 -45.05 25.14
C ALA A 891 -6.49 -44.28 24.57
N ASN A 892 -5.58 -43.83 25.43
CA ASN A 892 -4.41 -43.04 25.02
C ASN A 892 -3.17 -43.90 24.70
N ASP A 893 -3.26 -45.23 24.79
CA ASP A 893 -2.14 -46.10 24.42
C ASP A 893 -1.97 -46.08 22.89
N ILE A 894 -0.73 -46.00 22.43
CA ILE A 894 -0.40 -45.94 21.00
C ILE A 894 -0.64 -47.32 20.37
N ILE A 895 -1.32 -47.34 19.22
CA ILE A 895 -1.52 -48.55 18.42
C ILE A 895 -0.36 -48.66 17.44
N GLN A 896 0.60 -49.52 17.77
CA GLN A 896 1.78 -49.74 16.95
C GLN A 896 1.57 -50.89 15.95
N PRO A 897 2.04 -50.76 14.69
CA PRO A 897 2.12 -51.90 13.78
C PRO A 897 3.03 -53.00 14.35
N LEU A 898 2.93 -54.22 13.81
CA LEU A 898 3.62 -55.43 14.30
C LEU A 898 3.13 -55.97 15.65
N HIS A 899 2.20 -55.29 16.34
CA HIS A 899 1.57 -55.76 17.57
C HIS A 899 0.17 -56.33 17.32
N GLY A 900 -0.16 -57.45 17.98
CA GLY A 900 -1.50 -58.03 17.94
C GLY A 900 -2.40 -57.47 19.04
N PHE A 901 -3.62 -57.06 18.68
CA PHE A 901 -4.60 -56.54 19.61
C PHE A 901 -5.94 -57.29 19.52
N TRP A 902 -6.52 -57.61 20.67
CA TRP A 902 -7.86 -58.16 20.80
C TRP A 902 -8.87 -57.07 21.08
N ILE A 903 -9.90 -56.99 20.23
CA ILE A 903 -11.03 -56.08 20.40
C ILE A 903 -12.35 -56.85 20.21
N TYR A 904 -13.33 -56.56 21.06
CA TYR A 904 -14.69 -57.08 20.91
C TYR A 904 -15.58 -56.04 20.26
N ALA A 905 -16.44 -56.45 19.33
CA ALA A 905 -17.48 -55.61 18.75
C ALA A 905 -18.83 -56.33 18.86
N THR A 906 -19.85 -55.63 19.35
CA THR A 906 -21.21 -56.17 19.46
C THR A 906 -21.83 -56.44 18.09
N ASP A 907 -21.63 -55.51 17.16
CA ASP A 907 -22.07 -55.60 15.76
C ASP A 907 -20.87 -55.47 14.80
N ALA A 908 -21.04 -55.94 13.57
CA ALA A 908 -20.04 -55.72 12.53
C ALA A 908 -19.92 -54.21 12.22
N THR A 909 -18.70 -53.69 12.24
CA THR A 909 -18.40 -52.27 12.03
C THR A 909 -17.04 -52.10 11.34
N THR A 910 -16.78 -50.92 10.78
CA THR A 910 -15.52 -50.61 10.09
C THR A 910 -14.87 -49.40 10.74
N VAL A 911 -13.58 -49.51 11.06
CA VAL A 911 -12.78 -48.44 11.66
C VAL A 911 -11.83 -47.88 10.60
N PRO A 912 -11.82 -46.56 10.32
CA PRO A 912 -10.89 -45.97 9.35
C PRO A 912 -9.49 -45.76 9.96
N LEU A 913 -8.47 -46.38 9.39
CA LEU A 913 -7.06 -46.22 9.79
C LEU A 913 -6.36 -45.17 8.93
N ILE A 914 -5.95 -44.04 9.50
CA ILE A 914 -5.22 -43.00 8.78
C ILE A 914 -3.71 -43.23 8.98
N PHE A 915 -2.98 -43.56 7.91
CA PHE A 915 -1.54 -43.86 7.99
C PHE A 915 -0.67 -42.60 7.95
N ASP A 916 0.52 -42.68 8.55
CA ASP A 916 1.56 -41.65 8.43
C ASP A 916 2.40 -41.90 7.15
N PRO A 917 2.38 -41.04 6.13
CA PRO A 917 3.10 -41.29 4.88
C PRO A 917 4.62 -41.16 5.08
N GLY A 918 5.34 -42.26 4.89
CA GLY A 918 6.82 -42.27 4.81
C GLY A 918 7.55 -42.79 6.05
N THR A 919 6.86 -43.37 7.03
CA THR A 919 7.50 -44.05 8.15
C THR A 919 7.62 -45.56 7.89
N VAL A 920 8.73 -46.13 8.35
CA VAL A 920 8.93 -47.59 8.37
C VAL A 920 8.60 -48.06 9.79
N PRO A 921 7.67 -49.02 9.97
CA PRO A 921 7.35 -49.57 11.28
C PRO A 921 8.60 -49.94 12.08
N THR A 922 8.63 -49.60 13.36
CA THR A 922 9.75 -49.98 14.22
C THR A 922 9.73 -51.50 14.46
N PRO A 923 10.86 -52.21 14.29
CA PRO A 923 10.93 -53.64 14.57
C PRO A 923 10.54 -53.97 16.01
N VAL A 924 9.89 -55.11 16.23
CA VAL A 924 9.45 -55.54 17.57
C VAL A 924 10.25 -56.76 18.03
N HIS A 925 10.77 -56.68 19.26
CA HIS A 925 11.46 -57.80 19.90
C HIS A 925 10.46 -58.79 20.48
N LEU A 926 10.57 -60.07 20.10
CA LEU A 926 9.68 -61.14 20.52
C LEU A 926 10.38 -62.10 21.49
N MET A 927 9.70 -62.47 22.57
CA MET A 927 10.23 -63.38 23.57
C MET A 927 10.10 -64.84 23.14
N LYS A 928 10.92 -65.74 23.70
CA LYS A 928 10.71 -67.18 23.57
C LYS A 928 9.33 -67.56 24.11
N GLY A 929 8.61 -68.42 23.37
CA GLY A 929 7.24 -68.83 23.67
C GLY A 929 6.21 -68.03 22.88
N TRP A 930 5.02 -67.84 23.45
CA TRP A 930 3.90 -67.19 22.77
C TRP A 930 4.06 -65.67 22.70
N ASN A 931 3.69 -65.09 21.55
CA ASN A 931 3.57 -63.65 21.35
C ASN A 931 2.32 -63.36 20.48
N ALA A 932 1.72 -62.18 20.67
CA ALA A 932 0.69 -61.67 19.75
C ALA A 932 1.29 -60.61 18.83
N ILE A 933 1.33 -60.90 17.54
CA ILE A 933 1.96 -60.06 16.52
C ILE A 933 0.95 -59.53 15.52
N GLY A 934 1.31 -58.44 14.87
CA GLY A 934 0.66 -57.93 13.69
C GLY A 934 1.27 -58.51 12.41
N PHE A 935 0.50 -58.50 11.32
CA PHE A 935 1.07 -58.80 10.00
C PHE A 935 2.13 -57.74 9.63
N PRO A 936 3.36 -58.15 9.25
CA PRO A 936 4.49 -57.24 9.07
C PRO A 936 4.51 -56.57 7.70
N GLY A 937 3.41 -55.98 7.23
CA GLY A 937 3.39 -55.28 5.96
C GLY A 937 1.99 -54.81 5.51
N ILE A 938 1.93 -54.21 4.32
CA ILE A 938 0.67 -53.66 3.76
C ILE A 938 0.06 -54.53 2.65
N GLN A 939 0.75 -55.57 2.19
CA GLN A 939 0.28 -56.52 1.17
C GLN A 939 0.32 -57.94 1.73
N ALA A 940 -0.70 -58.75 1.46
CA ALA A 940 -0.72 -60.15 1.86
C ALA A 940 0.43 -60.94 1.21
N SER A 941 1.05 -61.82 1.98
CA SER A 941 2.19 -62.62 1.53
C SER A 941 2.17 -63.99 2.19
N THR A 942 3.02 -64.90 1.71
CA THR A 942 3.17 -66.22 2.34
C THR A 942 3.74 -66.07 3.75
N ALA A 943 3.43 -66.99 4.66
CA ALA A 943 3.96 -66.97 6.02
C ALA A 943 5.50 -66.99 6.04
N GLY A 944 6.13 -67.70 5.10
CA GLY A 944 7.59 -67.70 4.93
C GLY A 944 8.15 -66.33 4.53
N ASP A 945 7.43 -65.57 3.70
CA ASP A 945 7.86 -64.22 3.30
C ASP A 945 7.56 -63.18 4.39
N ALA A 946 6.39 -63.28 5.03
CA ALA A 946 5.96 -62.39 6.10
C ALA A 946 6.87 -62.51 7.33
N LEU A 947 7.20 -63.74 7.73
CA LEU A 947 7.97 -64.02 8.95
C LEU A 947 9.46 -64.25 8.66
N ARG A 948 9.94 -63.85 7.48
CA ARG A 948 11.32 -64.11 7.04
C ARG A 948 12.38 -63.61 8.03
N SER A 949 12.13 -62.51 8.73
CA SER A 949 13.07 -61.95 9.71
C SER A 949 13.24 -62.84 10.95
N LEU A 950 12.28 -63.73 11.22
CA LEU A 950 12.33 -64.66 12.34
C LEU A 950 13.05 -65.97 12.00
N ASP A 951 13.42 -66.19 10.73
CA ASP A 951 14.11 -67.38 10.20
C ASP A 951 13.74 -68.68 10.93
N LYS A 952 14.66 -69.23 11.75
CA LYS A 952 14.48 -70.51 12.44
C LYS A 952 13.80 -70.44 13.79
N SER A 953 13.55 -69.23 14.28
CA SER A 953 13.16 -68.98 15.65
C SER A 953 11.66 -69.18 15.88
N TRP A 954 10.81 -69.23 14.85
CA TRP A 954 9.38 -69.53 14.99
C TRP A 954 9.04 -71.00 14.69
N SER A 955 8.03 -71.53 15.36
CA SER A 955 7.61 -72.94 15.25
C SER A 955 6.27 -73.08 14.52
N TYR A 956 5.27 -72.30 14.92
CA TYR A 956 4.01 -72.16 14.20
C TYR A 956 3.32 -70.82 14.53
N VAL A 957 2.46 -70.38 13.61
CA VAL A 957 1.66 -69.16 13.71
C VAL A 957 0.19 -69.48 13.45
N MET A 958 -0.72 -68.81 14.14
CA MET A 958 -2.16 -69.05 14.03
C MET A 958 -2.95 -67.74 14.12
N GLY A 959 -3.80 -67.52 13.12
CA GLY A 959 -4.74 -66.40 13.09
C GLY A 959 -6.02 -66.71 13.87
N TYR A 960 -6.84 -65.68 14.04
CA TYR A 960 -8.21 -65.84 14.55
C TYR A 960 -9.22 -65.43 13.48
N ASN A 961 -10.19 -66.29 13.21
CA ASN A 961 -11.26 -66.04 12.27
C ASN A 961 -12.45 -65.41 12.99
N ALA A 962 -12.57 -64.08 12.91
CA ALA A 962 -13.62 -63.34 13.58
C ALA A 962 -15.03 -63.65 13.03
N THR A 963 -15.18 -64.15 11.80
CA THR A 963 -16.49 -64.53 11.27
C THR A 963 -16.98 -65.83 11.90
N SER A 964 -16.11 -66.82 12.08
CA SER A 964 -16.47 -68.11 12.68
C SER A 964 -16.21 -68.19 14.19
N GLN A 965 -15.61 -67.14 14.78
CA GLN A 965 -15.20 -67.04 16.17
C GLN A 965 -14.30 -68.21 16.63
N LYS A 966 -13.42 -68.67 15.74
CA LYS A 966 -12.49 -69.80 15.96
C LYS A 966 -11.08 -69.45 15.50
N TYR A 967 -10.08 -70.09 16.10
CA TYR A 967 -8.71 -70.04 15.57
C TYR A 967 -8.63 -70.71 14.21
N ASP A 968 -7.83 -70.12 13.32
CA ASP A 968 -7.46 -70.76 12.06
C ASP A 968 -6.56 -71.98 12.32
N PRO A 969 -6.51 -72.95 11.39
CA PRO A 969 -5.52 -74.03 11.46
C PRO A 969 -4.11 -73.46 11.60
N PRO A 970 -3.27 -74.01 12.50
CA PRO A 970 -1.89 -73.54 12.67
C PRO A 970 -1.08 -73.73 11.40
N ILE A 971 -0.31 -72.70 11.06
CA ILE A 971 0.69 -72.73 10.01
C ILE A 971 2.01 -73.14 10.67
N PHE A 972 2.48 -74.35 10.39
CA PHE A 972 3.77 -74.84 10.86
C PHE A 972 4.88 -74.39 9.91
N ARG A 973 6.04 -74.06 10.48
CA ARG A 973 7.23 -73.72 9.70
C ARG A 973 7.64 -74.85 8.74
N ASP A 974 7.70 -76.08 9.24
CA ASP A 974 8.06 -77.25 8.43
C ASP A 974 6.84 -77.80 7.65
N GLY A 975 6.42 -77.10 6.59
CA GLY A 975 5.42 -77.59 5.62
C GLY A 975 4.20 -76.70 5.40
N GLY A 976 4.09 -75.56 6.09
CA GLY A 976 2.98 -74.61 5.97
C GLY A 976 3.37 -73.21 5.45
N GLU A 977 4.65 -72.94 5.20
CA GLU A 977 5.18 -71.60 4.87
C GLU A 977 4.51 -70.91 3.67
N THR A 978 3.91 -71.67 2.76
CA THR A 978 3.19 -71.14 1.58
C THR A 978 1.78 -70.62 1.91
N ALA A 979 1.28 -70.85 3.13
CA ALA A 979 -0.01 -70.34 3.58
C ALA A 979 0.01 -68.81 3.65
N ILE A 980 -1.06 -68.16 3.18
CA ILE A 980 -1.12 -66.69 3.08
C ILE A 980 -1.50 -66.08 4.44
N MET A 981 -0.72 -65.09 4.87
CA MET A 981 -1.06 -64.18 5.96
C MET A 981 -1.51 -62.83 5.37
N TYR A 982 -2.41 -62.13 6.08
CA TYR A 982 -3.10 -60.95 5.57
C TYR A 982 -2.83 -59.71 6.43
N PRO A 983 -2.68 -58.51 5.82
CA PRO A 983 -2.61 -57.24 6.53
C PRO A 983 -3.84 -57.01 7.40
N SER A 984 -3.73 -56.10 8.37
CA SER A 984 -4.79 -55.71 9.32
C SER A 984 -5.22 -56.78 10.33
N ARG A 985 -4.73 -58.02 10.19
CA ARG A 985 -4.96 -59.11 11.13
C ARG A 985 -3.82 -59.21 12.15
N GLY A 986 -4.18 -59.59 13.37
CA GLY A 986 -3.23 -60.07 14.36
C GLY A 986 -3.11 -61.60 14.32
N TYR A 987 -2.00 -62.11 14.83
CA TYR A 987 -1.65 -63.52 14.86
C TYR A 987 -1.02 -63.90 16.19
N TRP A 988 -1.27 -65.13 16.62
CA TRP A 988 -0.49 -65.78 17.66
C TRP A 988 0.69 -66.49 17.04
N ILE A 989 1.89 -66.26 17.56
CA ILE A 989 3.11 -66.92 17.10
C ILE A 989 3.84 -67.55 18.29
N HIS A 990 4.36 -68.76 18.11
CA HIS A 990 5.20 -69.43 19.10
C HIS A 990 6.66 -69.46 18.63
N LEU A 991 7.55 -68.90 19.43
CA LEU A 991 9.00 -68.86 19.18
C LEU A 991 9.76 -69.87 20.04
N GLU A 992 10.75 -70.53 19.45
CA GLU A 992 11.70 -71.44 20.12
C GLU A 992 12.85 -70.69 20.81
N GLU A 993 13.15 -69.48 20.34
CA GLU A 993 14.16 -68.55 20.86
C GLU A 993 13.73 -67.10 20.59
N GLU A 994 14.30 -66.14 21.32
CA GLU A 994 13.98 -64.71 21.16
C GLU A 994 14.47 -64.18 19.80
N ALA A 995 13.68 -63.35 19.12
CA ALA A 995 14.01 -62.81 17.79
C ALA A 995 13.26 -61.50 17.50
N ASP A 996 13.76 -60.73 16.53
CA ASP A 996 13.14 -59.46 16.11
C ASP A 996 12.27 -59.64 14.86
N LEU A 997 10.98 -59.28 14.98
CA LEU A 997 10.11 -59.18 13.83
C LEU A 997 10.31 -57.82 13.14
N GLN A 998 10.75 -57.87 11.89
CA GLN A 998 11.00 -56.70 11.04
C GLN A 998 9.81 -56.48 10.10
N PRO A 999 9.48 -55.23 9.73
CA PRO A 999 8.52 -54.99 8.66
C PRO A 999 9.05 -55.48 7.31
N VAL A 1000 8.16 -56.02 6.49
CA VAL A 1000 8.42 -56.40 5.10
C VAL A 1000 8.28 -55.16 4.23
N THR A 1001 9.41 -54.64 3.74
CA THR A 1001 9.43 -53.65 2.67
C THR A 1001 9.15 -54.37 1.35
N GLY A 1002 8.06 -54.01 0.67
CA GLY A 1002 7.66 -54.58 -0.62
C GLY A 1002 8.65 -54.28 -1.76
#